data_AF-A0A402CD31-F1
#
_entry.id   AF-A0A402CD31-F1
#
_cell.length_a   1.000
_cell.length_b   1.000
_cell.length_c   1.000
_cell.angle_alpha   90.00
_cell.angle_beta   90.00
_cell.angle_gamma   90.00
#
_symmetry.space_group_name_H-M   'P 1'
#
loop_
_entity.id
_entity.type
_entity.pdbx_description
1 polymer ?
#
loop_
_entity_poly.entity_id
_entity_poly.type
_entity_poly.pdbx_seq_one_letter_code
_entity_poly.pdbx_strand_id
1 'polypeptide(L)'
;MKQRLVLDSGVQGQAARALPPAASTVSVQSRPRSSVAYGSGGCGHLDSRCCKRAIDSWSSSEPLLASRSDYSAARWDYLIDTATQLIHSFLVVAYWPLVGREAELRKFATLVIEKRGSVVLAGPAGVGKTRLAIECAELCERSGLAVLQVTATSASASLPFGALAPLLPDFEPEGSGRVDAKADLLRRTAASLLKRVAPRRLVFFVDDAHLLDDLSATLVHQLASTGAASVVATLRTGAPAPTPVVALWKDNLADRWDFGGLNPHAVGELLSAVLSGPADPSVVAELVERSQGNVLYLRELVIGALDSGTLCDDGGIWRLVGALVPSDRLSDLIGARLAGLTAEEMALLELVAVGEPLGAAELTELGEPLIAERLERKQILVSQTDGPRFTIGFAHPLYGEVVRKQMPGLRRRVLARSLADVVEEDGVRSDEDLLRVAHWRLEAGGGRPEQMMAAATIARWRYDFALAERLARVATAIGAGFEANLLVAQLASLQGRGEEAEQELAILAGQAEDDNQRGSVAISRIDNLAFYLGRPRESVRLAEEAEAALQDPAWRDQIQARRSAMVFAVEGCLAGAEVATPLLQRAEGKTLVWAAQVASFTMGRQGCIEAGLDAAARGYEAHLTVEEPLDWYPWTHLFFRCQVLSWSGRLQEARIMATEQYEKALAEHSTEAQAWFAWYYASVVAERGTVATCARHGREAVALFRDLGRPQFMAFVLPYLAMALALGGHTDEAADTLRTLDELDTSDYFMGVDPIQARAWTAVASGDLPKGRHLLEEAASVGEEIGDFVGRAAALHGLARLGHAREVQTALAREADRIEGDLIHARLAHVRALVRGDANELSVVASQFEAMSANLLAAEAAADAAVAWRRAGEPRRAKAAEQHARLLVDLCEGARTPALQSVEARAILSRAERDAAILAAAGHSNKEIANELCLSVRTVEGRLQRAYTRLGVSNRAEMAEALEAIRAADEVE
;
A
#
# COMPACT_ATOMS: atom_id res chain seq x y z
N MET A 1 51.95 26.42 -9.37
CA MET A 1 52.48 27.79 -9.14
C MET A 1 51.37 28.62 -8.49
N LYS A 2 51.66 29.46 -7.47
CA LYS A 2 51.90 30.92 -7.58
C LYS A 2 50.89 31.63 -8.53
N GLN A 3 50.23 32.73 -8.16
CA GLN A 3 50.56 33.72 -7.10
C GLN A 3 49.31 34.46 -6.52
N ARG A 4 49.47 35.13 -5.36
CA ARG A 4 48.49 36.08 -4.77
C ARG A 4 48.82 37.53 -5.17
N LEU A 5 47.81 38.40 -5.17
CA LEU A 5 47.80 39.82 -4.76
C LEU A 5 46.36 40.08 -4.24
N VAL A 6 46.05 40.35 -2.96
CA VAL A 6 46.42 41.44 -2.00
C VAL A 6 45.25 42.45 -1.86
N LEU A 7 45.09 43.01 -0.64
CA LEU A 7 43.86 43.59 -0.06
C LEU A 7 43.96 45.13 0.16
N ASP A 8 42.91 45.66 0.82
CA ASP A 8 42.82 46.91 1.60
C ASP A 8 42.55 48.22 0.83
N SER A 9 41.76 49.18 1.37
CA SER A 9 40.97 49.24 2.63
C SER A 9 39.77 50.22 2.46
N GLY A 10 38.59 50.00 3.07
CA GLY A 10 38.23 50.53 4.40
C GLY A 10 37.23 51.73 4.30
N VAL A 11 36.56 52.27 5.32
CA VAL A 11 36.51 52.07 6.80
C VAL A 11 35.17 52.62 7.37
N GLN A 12 34.56 51.94 8.38
CA GLN A 12 33.47 52.37 9.31
C GLN A 12 32.10 52.77 8.70
N GLY A 13 30.93 52.61 9.35
CA GLY A 13 30.51 52.05 10.65
C GLY A 13 28.97 52.29 10.80
N GLN A 14 28.17 51.76 11.74
CA GLN A 14 28.35 50.95 12.96
C GLN A 14 27.11 50.01 13.13
N ALA A 15 27.23 48.79 13.67
CA ALA A 15 26.84 48.35 15.04
C ALA A 15 25.55 48.97 15.64
N ALA A 16 24.63 48.22 16.28
CA ALA A 16 24.41 46.76 16.50
C ALA A 16 22.89 46.55 16.86
N ARG A 17 22.27 45.40 17.14
CA ARG A 17 22.55 44.09 17.81
C ARG A 17 21.46 43.05 17.37
N ALA A 18 21.41 41.77 17.75
CA ALA A 18 22.43 40.72 18.02
C ALA A 18 21.72 39.36 18.33
N LEU A 19 22.23 38.24 17.81
CA LEU A 19 22.00 36.85 18.30
C LEU A 19 23.30 36.02 18.07
N PRO A 20 23.57 34.93 18.81
CA PRO A 20 24.91 34.34 18.92
C PRO A 20 25.27 33.30 17.83
N PRO A 21 26.58 33.03 17.61
CA PRO A 21 27.06 32.16 16.54
C PRO A 21 27.19 30.67 16.92
N ALA A 22 27.17 29.79 15.90
CA ALA A 22 27.47 28.37 16.04
C ALA A 22 28.96 28.07 16.32
N ALA A 23 29.23 26.97 17.02
CA ALA A 23 30.57 26.62 17.48
C ALA A 23 31.31 25.64 16.55
N SER A 24 32.53 26.05 16.14
CA SER A 24 33.72 25.24 15.81
C SER A 24 33.56 23.81 15.26
N THR A 25 34.08 23.61 14.04
CA THR A 25 34.49 22.30 13.52
C THR A 25 35.55 21.62 14.40
N VAL A 26 35.48 20.29 14.51
CA VAL A 26 36.57 19.43 14.97
C VAL A 26 36.99 18.50 13.84
N SER A 27 38.28 18.49 13.51
CA SER A 27 38.86 17.64 12.48
C SER A 27 39.27 16.28 13.02
N VAL A 28 38.96 15.19 12.32
CA VAL A 28 39.57 13.87 12.56
C VAL A 28 40.28 13.40 11.29
N GLN A 29 41.62 13.48 11.30
CA GLN A 29 42.47 12.80 10.32
C GLN A 29 42.93 11.46 10.89
N SER A 30 42.45 10.33 10.36
CA SER A 30 43.06 9.02 10.62
C SER A 30 42.74 8.02 9.50
N ARG A 31 43.59 7.97 8.46
CA ARG A 31 43.66 6.79 7.58
C ARG A 31 44.58 5.75 8.22
N PRO A 32 44.13 4.50 8.49
CA PRO A 32 45.06 3.41 8.66
C PRO A 32 45.73 3.10 7.31
N ARG A 33 47.07 2.93 7.31
CA ARG A 33 47.80 2.34 6.18
C ARG A 33 47.94 0.85 6.42
N SER A 34 47.20 0.03 5.68
CA SER A 34 47.49 -1.40 5.51
C SER A 34 47.65 -1.68 4.02
N SER A 35 48.90 -1.77 3.56
CA SER A 35 49.25 -2.05 2.17
C SER A 35 49.27 -3.56 1.92
N VAL A 36 48.21 -4.09 1.30
CA VAL A 36 48.24 -5.38 0.61
C VAL A 36 48.12 -5.09 -0.88
N ALA A 37 49.06 -5.61 -1.67
CA ALA A 37 49.14 -5.30 -3.09
C ALA A 37 48.11 -6.12 -3.89
N TYR A 38 47.23 -5.44 -4.63
CA TYR A 38 46.44 -6.08 -5.68
C TYR A 38 47.34 -6.43 -6.86
N GLY A 39 47.81 -7.67 -6.89
CA GLY A 39 48.33 -8.29 -8.11
C GLY A 39 47.21 -8.49 -9.13
N SER A 40 47.50 -8.25 -10.40
CA SER A 40 46.54 -8.47 -11.49
C SER A 40 46.25 -9.95 -11.70
N GLY A 41 45.06 -10.40 -11.31
CA GLY A 41 44.55 -11.75 -11.57
C GLY A 41 43.03 -11.79 -11.43
N GLY A 42 42.33 -12.27 -12.46
CA GLY A 42 40.87 -12.31 -12.48
C GLY A 42 40.32 -13.48 -11.67
N CYS A 43 39.24 -13.23 -10.89
CA CYS A 43 38.48 -14.28 -10.23
C CYS A 43 36.98 -13.89 -10.16
N GLY A 44 36.31 -13.93 -11.31
CA GLY A 44 34.88 -13.60 -11.44
C GLY A 44 33.96 -14.74 -11.03
N HIS A 45 34.01 -15.19 -9.77
CA HIS A 45 33.03 -16.09 -9.14
C HIS A 45 33.10 -15.91 -7.60
N LEU A 46 31.97 -15.57 -6.97
CA LEU A 46 31.81 -15.55 -5.50
C LEU A 46 30.79 -16.62 -5.10
N ASP A 47 31.22 -17.66 -4.37
CA ASP A 47 30.34 -18.71 -3.85
C ASP A 47 29.38 -18.10 -2.79
N SER A 48 28.08 -18.37 -2.92
CA SER A 48 27.03 -17.90 -2.00
C SER A 48 27.27 -18.31 -0.55
N ARG A 49 28.03 -19.39 -0.31
CA ARG A 49 28.51 -19.80 1.02
C ARG A 49 29.44 -18.81 1.70
N CYS A 50 30.08 -17.90 0.96
CA CYS A 50 30.98 -16.91 1.52
C CYS A 50 30.22 -15.75 2.19
N CYS A 51 29.19 -15.22 1.51
CA CYS A 51 28.33 -14.17 2.08
C CYS A 51 27.56 -14.66 3.32
N LYS A 52 27.06 -15.91 3.29
CA LYS A 52 26.34 -16.45 4.46
C LYS A 52 27.22 -16.52 5.71
N ARG A 53 28.49 -16.92 5.59
CA ARG A 53 29.45 -16.88 6.72
C ARG A 53 29.75 -15.48 7.24
N ALA A 54 29.69 -14.45 6.39
CA ALA A 54 29.85 -13.07 6.84
C ALA A 54 28.66 -12.64 7.73
N ILE A 55 27.43 -12.96 7.30
CA ILE A 55 26.19 -12.74 8.06
C ILE A 55 26.24 -13.53 9.38
N ASP A 56 26.53 -14.83 9.33
CA ASP A 56 26.63 -15.70 10.51
C ASP A 56 27.72 -15.23 11.51
N SER A 57 28.75 -14.51 11.03
CA SER A 57 29.81 -13.91 11.89
C SER A 57 29.44 -12.55 12.50
N TRP A 58 28.41 -11.89 11.98
CA TRP A 58 27.90 -10.61 12.50
C TRP A 58 26.78 -10.83 13.53
N SER A 59 25.93 -11.84 13.32
CA SER A 59 24.88 -12.23 14.28
C SER A 59 25.40 -12.94 15.53
N SER A 60 26.68 -13.32 15.58
CA SER A 60 27.29 -14.07 16.67
C SER A 60 28.32 -13.27 17.51
N SER A 61 28.52 -11.97 17.23
CA SER A 61 29.42 -11.13 18.01
C SER A 61 28.70 -10.38 19.14
N GLU A 62 28.87 -10.84 20.39
CA GLU A 62 28.41 -10.10 21.57
C GLU A 62 29.09 -8.71 21.66
N PRO A 63 28.34 -7.62 21.98
CA PRO A 63 28.90 -6.28 22.11
C PRO A 63 29.69 -6.12 23.42
N LEU A 64 30.98 -6.43 23.39
CA LEU A 64 31.95 -6.25 24.49
C LEU A 64 32.27 -4.76 24.79
N LEU A 65 31.26 -3.96 25.18
CA LEU A 65 31.41 -2.58 25.64
C LEU A 65 30.59 -2.28 26.90
N ALA A 66 30.96 -2.92 28.01
CA ALA A 66 30.63 -2.37 29.32
C ALA A 66 31.34 -1.02 29.53
N SER A 67 30.66 -0.07 30.19
CA SER A 67 31.13 1.27 30.56
C SER A 67 31.31 2.32 29.43
N ARG A 68 30.20 2.89 28.99
CA ARG A 68 30.01 4.36 28.86
C ARG A 68 28.54 4.72 28.64
N SER A 69 27.95 5.46 29.58
CA SER A 69 26.72 6.21 29.34
C SER A 69 26.98 7.38 28.39
N ASP A 70 25.91 7.88 27.77
CA ASP A 70 25.82 9.09 26.90
C ASP A 70 25.63 8.83 25.38
N TYR A 71 24.82 7.83 25.03
CA TYR A 71 24.22 7.70 23.69
C TYR A 71 22.71 7.45 23.83
N SER A 72 21.88 8.26 23.16
CA SER A 72 20.42 8.10 23.15
C SER A 72 19.98 7.00 22.18
N ALA A 73 18.88 6.31 22.51
CA ALA A 73 18.31 5.23 21.70
C ALA A 73 18.09 5.66 20.24
N ALA A 74 17.38 6.78 20.03
CA ALA A 74 17.09 7.33 18.70
C ALA A 74 18.32 7.54 17.79
N ARG A 75 19.54 7.65 18.33
CA ARG A 75 20.78 7.74 17.54
C ARG A 75 21.35 6.36 17.17
N TRP A 76 21.10 5.34 17.98
CA TRP A 76 21.34 3.95 17.61
C TRP A 76 20.32 3.46 16.61
N ASP A 77 19.03 3.77 16.82
CA ASP A 77 17.95 3.41 15.88
C ASP A 77 18.22 4.00 14.50
N TYR A 78 18.53 5.30 14.42
CA TYR A 78 18.94 5.95 13.17
C TYR A 78 20.19 5.33 12.51
N LEU A 79 21.16 4.87 13.30
CA LEU A 79 22.37 4.20 12.76
C LEU A 79 22.09 2.77 12.29
N ILE A 80 21.19 2.05 12.95
CA ILE A 80 20.75 0.71 12.56
C ILE A 80 19.90 0.80 11.28
N ASP A 81 18.97 1.74 11.22
CA ASP A 81 18.13 2.00 10.04
C ASP A 81 18.98 2.45 8.84
N THR A 82 19.87 3.44 9.02
CA THR A 82 20.83 3.84 7.97
C THR A 82 21.70 2.66 7.49
N ALA A 83 22.18 1.81 8.42
CA ALA A 83 22.96 0.62 8.04
C ALA A 83 22.11 -0.43 7.31
N THR A 84 20.85 -0.60 7.71
CA THR A 84 19.90 -1.52 7.08
C THR A 84 19.55 -1.05 5.67
N GLN A 85 19.23 0.23 5.48
CA GLN A 85 19.00 0.84 4.16
C GLN A 85 20.22 0.68 3.23
N LEU A 86 21.44 0.91 3.75
CA LEU A 86 22.67 0.70 2.97
C LEU A 86 22.91 -0.77 2.58
N ILE A 87 22.58 -1.72 3.46
CA ILE A 87 22.66 -3.16 3.18
C ILE A 87 21.57 -3.58 2.17
N HIS A 88 20.35 -3.09 2.32
CA HIS A 88 19.25 -3.37 1.38
C HIS A 88 19.53 -2.78 -0.01
N SER A 89 19.98 -1.53 -0.13
CA SER A 89 20.43 -0.96 -1.42
C SER A 89 21.51 -1.84 -2.08
N PHE A 90 22.51 -2.28 -1.30
CA PHE A 90 23.58 -3.15 -1.83
C PHE A 90 23.07 -4.52 -2.29
N LEU A 91 22.06 -5.10 -1.62
CA LEU A 91 21.43 -6.37 -2.01
C LEU A 91 20.51 -6.21 -3.24
N VAL A 92 19.67 -5.16 -3.26
CA VAL A 92 18.76 -4.81 -4.37
C VAL A 92 19.52 -4.53 -5.66
N VAL A 93 20.70 -3.91 -5.58
CA VAL A 93 21.57 -3.71 -6.75
C VAL A 93 22.12 -5.04 -7.27
N ALA A 94 22.38 -6.02 -6.38
CA ALA A 94 23.10 -7.25 -6.69
C ALA A 94 22.23 -8.41 -7.21
N TYR A 95 20.96 -8.53 -6.80
CA TYR A 95 20.11 -9.68 -7.17
C TYR A 95 18.70 -9.28 -7.60
N TRP A 96 18.37 -9.54 -8.87
CA TRP A 96 17.01 -9.44 -9.42
C TRP A 96 16.58 -10.83 -9.92
N PRO A 97 15.59 -11.48 -9.30
CA PRO A 97 15.12 -12.81 -9.71
C PRO A 97 14.37 -12.74 -11.06
N LEU A 98 14.25 -13.89 -11.72
CA LEU A 98 13.28 -14.05 -12.81
C LEU A 98 11.92 -14.35 -12.20
N VAL A 99 10.91 -13.56 -12.54
CA VAL A 99 9.53 -13.65 -12.03
C VAL A 99 8.55 -13.44 -13.20
N GLY A 100 7.42 -14.15 -13.19
CA GLY A 100 6.36 -14.03 -14.18
C GLY A 100 6.71 -14.60 -15.56
N ARG A 101 7.65 -15.56 -15.63
CA ARG A 101 8.10 -16.22 -16.88
C ARG A 101 8.19 -17.76 -16.78
N GLU A 102 7.54 -18.32 -15.77
CA GLU A 102 7.61 -19.75 -15.40
C GLU A 102 6.79 -20.60 -16.38
N ALA A 103 5.83 -20.01 -17.09
CA ALA A 103 5.11 -20.66 -18.18
C ALA A 103 6.02 -20.81 -19.42
N GLU A 104 6.77 -19.76 -19.78
CA GLU A 104 7.68 -19.74 -20.92
C GLU A 104 8.91 -20.63 -20.69
N LEU A 105 9.46 -20.68 -19.46
CA LEU A 105 10.50 -21.65 -19.09
C LEU A 105 10.04 -23.10 -19.24
N ARG A 106 8.82 -23.44 -18.80
CA ARG A 106 8.24 -24.77 -18.99
C ARG A 106 8.03 -25.08 -20.48
N LYS A 107 7.49 -24.12 -21.25
CA LYS A 107 7.33 -24.24 -22.71
C LYS A 107 8.68 -24.45 -23.41
N PHE A 108 9.73 -23.79 -22.94
CA PHE A 108 11.09 -23.89 -23.47
C PHE A 108 11.68 -25.29 -23.25
N ALA A 109 11.52 -25.88 -22.06
CA ALA A 109 11.96 -27.24 -21.78
C ALA A 109 11.34 -28.25 -22.77
N THR A 110 10.02 -28.21 -22.96
CA THR A 110 9.33 -29.09 -23.92
C THR A 110 9.73 -28.83 -25.37
N LEU A 111 9.93 -27.57 -25.78
CA LEU A 111 10.31 -27.25 -27.17
C LEU A 111 11.78 -27.62 -27.46
N VAL A 112 12.72 -27.10 -26.67
CA VAL A 112 14.15 -27.12 -26.98
C VAL A 112 14.86 -28.32 -26.37
N ILE A 113 14.51 -28.74 -25.15
CA ILE A 113 15.20 -29.83 -24.43
C ILE A 113 14.64 -31.20 -24.85
N GLU A 114 13.32 -31.37 -24.86
CA GLU A 114 12.65 -32.61 -25.29
C GLU A 114 12.58 -32.72 -26.82
N LYS A 115 11.89 -31.79 -27.49
CA LYS A 115 11.56 -31.87 -28.93
C LYS A 115 12.67 -31.41 -29.88
N ARG A 116 13.77 -30.86 -29.36
CA ARG A 116 14.93 -30.32 -30.12
C ARG A 116 14.62 -29.13 -31.04
N GLY A 117 13.45 -28.49 -30.90
CA GLY A 117 13.08 -27.31 -31.66
C GLY A 117 13.98 -26.10 -31.36
N SER A 118 13.81 -25.05 -32.16
CA SER A 118 14.47 -23.75 -31.97
C SER A 118 13.45 -22.68 -31.56
N VAL A 119 13.90 -21.58 -30.95
CA VAL A 119 13.03 -20.47 -30.52
C VAL A 119 13.67 -19.11 -30.78
N VAL A 120 12.83 -18.13 -31.14
CA VAL A 120 13.14 -16.73 -31.36
C VAL A 120 12.34 -15.89 -30.37
N LEU A 121 13.03 -15.25 -29.43
CA LEU A 121 12.47 -14.43 -28.36
C LEU A 121 12.49 -12.97 -28.83
N ALA A 122 11.35 -12.48 -29.33
CA ALA A 122 11.19 -11.12 -29.82
C ALA A 122 10.56 -10.20 -28.75
N GLY A 123 10.91 -8.92 -28.72
CA GLY A 123 10.27 -7.96 -27.81
C GLY A 123 11.02 -6.62 -27.74
N PRO A 124 10.49 -5.61 -27.04
CA PRO A 124 11.17 -4.32 -26.85
C PRO A 124 12.53 -4.43 -26.16
N ALA A 125 13.27 -3.31 -26.09
CA ALA A 125 14.47 -3.22 -25.28
C ALA A 125 14.10 -3.20 -23.78
N GLY A 126 14.87 -3.88 -22.94
CA GLY A 126 14.72 -3.88 -21.48
C GLY A 126 13.78 -4.93 -20.87
N VAL A 127 12.89 -5.57 -21.64
CA VAL A 127 11.84 -6.50 -21.13
C VAL A 127 12.35 -7.88 -20.64
N GLY A 128 13.63 -7.99 -20.26
CA GLY A 128 14.20 -9.20 -19.65
C GLY A 128 14.57 -10.35 -20.59
N LYS A 129 14.46 -10.19 -21.93
CA LYS A 129 14.73 -11.25 -22.92
C LYS A 129 16.04 -12.01 -22.67
N THR A 130 17.16 -11.29 -22.58
CA THR A 130 18.49 -11.86 -22.32
C THR A 130 18.56 -12.62 -20.99
N ARG A 131 17.86 -12.15 -19.93
CA ARG A 131 17.84 -12.79 -18.62
C ARG A 131 17.07 -14.12 -18.63
N LEU A 132 15.86 -14.13 -19.21
CA LEU A 132 15.09 -15.36 -19.47
C LEU A 132 15.91 -16.35 -20.30
N ALA A 133 16.62 -15.84 -21.31
CA ALA A 133 17.38 -16.64 -22.22
C ALA A 133 18.67 -17.23 -21.56
N ILE A 134 19.31 -16.52 -20.63
CA ILE A 134 20.37 -17.08 -19.77
C ILE A 134 19.83 -18.21 -18.87
N GLU A 135 18.67 -18.03 -18.23
CA GLU A 135 18.03 -19.10 -17.43
C GLU A 135 17.71 -20.34 -18.28
N CYS A 136 17.27 -20.15 -19.53
CA CYS A 136 17.13 -21.22 -20.53
C CYS A 136 18.46 -21.93 -20.84
N ALA A 137 19.58 -21.21 -20.94
CA ALA A 137 20.90 -21.80 -21.15
C ALA A 137 21.34 -22.64 -19.94
N GLU A 138 21.21 -22.12 -18.72
CA GLU A 138 21.51 -22.86 -17.49
C GLU A 138 20.61 -24.10 -17.33
N LEU A 139 19.35 -24.04 -17.79
CA LEU A 139 18.45 -25.20 -17.82
C LEU A 139 18.90 -26.25 -18.85
N CYS A 140 19.41 -25.83 -20.01
CA CYS A 140 20.01 -26.73 -21.00
C CYS A 140 21.27 -27.43 -20.48
N GLU A 141 22.18 -26.71 -19.81
CA GLU A 141 23.40 -27.29 -19.23
C GLU A 141 23.10 -28.27 -18.08
N ARG A 142 22.18 -27.91 -17.18
CA ARG A 142 21.65 -28.83 -16.14
C ARG A 142 21.03 -30.09 -16.74
N SER A 143 20.50 -30.00 -17.96
CA SER A 143 19.95 -31.12 -18.74
C SER A 143 20.99 -31.89 -19.57
N GLY A 144 22.29 -31.64 -19.37
CA GLY A 144 23.38 -32.35 -20.04
C GLY A 144 23.63 -31.96 -21.50
N LEU A 145 23.00 -30.89 -21.99
CA LEU A 145 23.26 -30.32 -23.31
C LEU A 145 24.58 -29.52 -23.30
N ALA A 146 25.07 -29.15 -24.48
CA ALA A 146 26.16 -28.18 -24.60
C ALA A 146 25.60 -26.88 -25.16
N VAL A 147 25.76 -25.78 -24.44
CA VAL A 147 25.40 -24.44 -24.91
C VAL A 147 26.64 -23.76 -25.49
N LEU A 148 26.48 -23.05 -26.60
CA LEU A 148 27.45 -22.05 -27.06
C LEU A 148 26.74 -20.70 -27.17
N GLN A 149 27.18 -19.72 -26.39
CA GLN A 149 26.60 -18.38 -26.33
C GLN A 149 27.39 -17.37 -27.15
N VAL A 150 26.66 -16.54 -27.88
CA VAL A 150 27.13 -15.45 -28.73
C VAL A 150 26.28 -14.22 -28.43
N THR A 151 26.89 -13.05 -28.34
CA THR A 151 26.18 -11.76 -28.25
C THR A 151 26.58 -10.92 -29.46
N ALA A 152 25.60 -10.51 -30.25
CA ALA A 152 25.81 -9.63 -31.38
C ALA A 152 25.75 -8.15 -30.95
N THR A 153 26.60 -7.32 -31.56
CA THR A 153 26.70 -5.89 -31.27
C THR A 153 26.76 -5.08 -32.57
N SER A 154 26.38 -3.80 -32.51
CA SER A 154 26.48 -2.88 -33.65
C SER A 154 27.90 -2.73 -34.19
N ALA A 155 28.92 -2.83 -33.33
CA ALA A 155 30.32 -2.87 -33.75
C ALA A 155 30.64 -4.16 -34.53
N SER A 156 30.26 -5.32 -34.00
CA SER A 156 30.52 -6.62 -34.65
C SER A 156 29.75 -6.82 -35.97
N ALA A 157 28.60 -6.16 -36.16
CA ALA A 157 27.83 -6.23 -37.40
C ALA A 157 28.62 -5.75 -38.64
N SER A 158 29.65 -4.91 -38.44
CA SER A 158 30.53 -4.41 -39.50
C SER A 158 31.63 -5.39 -39.92
N LEU A 159 31.84 -6.48 -39.17
CA LEU A 159 32.93 -7.44 -39.37
C LEU A 159 32.37 -8.79 -39.83
N PRO A 160 32.91 -9.41 -40.90
CA PRO A 160 32.54 -10.76 -41.30
C PRO A 160 32.80 -11.77 -40.18
N PHE A 161 31.78 -12.54 -39.77
CA PHE A 161 31.81 -13.40 -38.58
C PHE A 161 32.10 -12.67 -37.25
N GLY A 162 31.83 -11.36 -37.17
CA GLY A 162 32.29 -10.50 -36.06
C GLY A 162 31.83 -10.95 -34.68
N ALA A 163 30.56 -11.39 -34.56
CA ALA A 163 30.03 -11.93 -33.31
C ALA A 163 30.55 -13.35 -32.99
N LEU A 164 30.96 -14.09 -34.01
CA LEU A 164 31.41 -15.48 -33.91
C LEU A 164 32.92 -15.64 -33.73
N ALA A 165 33.70 -14.57 -33.86
CA ALA A 165 35.16 -14.60 -33.80
C ALA A 165 35.74 -15.38 -32.59
N PRO A 166 35.20 -15.30 -31.34
CA PRO A 166 35.69 -16.10 -30.20
C PRO A 166 35.47 -17.62 -30.30
N LEU A 167 34.68 -18.07 -31.28
CA LEU A 167 34.33 -19.48 -31.52
C LEU A 167 34.95 -20.05 -32.80
N LEU A 168 35.59 -19.21 -33.64
CA LEU A 168 36.28 -19.64 -34.85
C LEU A 168 37.60 -20.37 -34.51
N PRO A 169 37.99 -21.40 -35.28
CA PRO A 169 39.36 -21.90 -35.30
C PRO A 169 40.35 -20.88 -35.88
N ASP A 170 41.62 -20.99 -35.47
CA ASP A 170 42.74 -20.44 -36.21
C ASP A 170 42.83 -21.15 -37.59
N PHE A 171 42.38 -20.48 -38.64
CA PHE A 171 42.46 -20.97 -40.02
C PHE A 171 43.64 -20.32 -40.76
N GLU A 172 44.65 -21.10 -41.14
CA GLU A 172 45.63 -20.64 -42.13
C GLU A 172 44.96 -20.54 -43.52
N PRO A 173 45.13 -19.42 -44.24
CA PRO A 173 44.38 -19.14 -45.47
C PRO A 173 45.03 -19.75 -46.72
N GLU A 174 44.88 -21.06 -46.91
CA GLU A 174 45.27 -21.71 -48.18
C GLU A 174 44.33 -21.32 -49.34
N GLY A 175 44.90 -20.71 -50.39
CA GLY A 175 44.47 -20.97 -51.77
C GLY A 175 43.21 -20.27 -52.30
N SER A 176 43.23 -18.94 -52.40
CA SER A 176 42.59 -18.13 -53.46
C SER A 176 41.32 -18.65 -54.20
N GLY A 177 40.16 -18.03 -53.92
CA GLY A 177 39.27 -17.55 -54.98
C GLY A 177 37.82 -18.08 -55.06
N ARG A 178 36.89 -17.14 -55.32
CA ARG A 178 35.47 -17.34 -55.69
C ARG A 178 34.59 -18.05 -54.65
N VAL A 179 33.32 -18.25 -55.02
CA VAL A 179 32.16 -18.38 -54.11
C VAL A 179 32.28 -19.59 -53.17
N ASP A 180 32.85 -20.69 -53.66
CA ASP A 180 33.03 -21.92 -52.91
C ASP A 180 33.77 -21.72 -51.58
N ALA A 181 34.74 -20.79 -51.52
CA ALA A 181 35.49 -20.48 -50.31
C ALA A 181 34.60 -20.01 -49.14
N LYS A 182 33.49 -19.29 -49.41
CA LYS A 182 32.54 -18.87 -48.36
C LYS A 182 31.66 -20.03 -47.90
N ALA A 183 31.18 -20.86 -48.82
CA ALA A 183 30.34 -22.02 -48.51
C ALA A 183 31.12 -23.14 -47.80
N ASP A 184 32.40 -23.32 -48.15
CA ASP A 184 33.32 -24.21 -47.47
C ASP A 184 33.69 -23.67 -46.08
N LEU A 185 34.01 -22.38 -45.94
CA LEU A 185 34.27 -21.76 -44.63
C LEU A 185 33.06 -21.91 -43.66
N LEU A 186 31.83 -21.65 -44.11
CA LEU A 186 30.61 -21.90 -43.32
C LEU A 186 30.51 -23.38 -42.90
N ARG A 187 30.76 -24.32 -43.82
CA ARG A 187 30.70 -25.77 -43.57
C ARG A 187 31.79 -26.25 -42.61
N ARG A 188 33.02 -25.73 -42.74
CA ARG A 188 34.17 -26.01 -41.84
C ARG A 188 33.91 -25.47 -40.44
N THR A 189 33.40 -24.23 -40.32
CA THR A 189 33.03 -23.63 -39.03
C THR A 189 31.92 -24.43 -38.35
N ALA A 190 30.82 -24.75 -39.06
CA ALA A 190 29.75 -25.60 -38.51
C ALA A 190 30.28 -26.97 -38.03
N ALA A 191 31.09 -27.65 -38.84
CA ALA A 191 31.69 -28.92 -38.47
C ALA A 191 32.65 -28.82 -37.27
N SER A 192 33.35 -27.69 -37.10
CA SER A 192 34.22 -27.44 -35.95
C SER A 192 33.42 -27.22 -34.65
N LEU A 193 32.38 -26.38 -34.70
CA LEU A 193 31.50 -26.13 -33.55
C LEU A 193 30.87 -27.43 -33.03
N LEU A 194 30.40 -28.29 -33.93
CA LEU A 194 29.84 -29.60 -33.59
C LEU A 194 30.88 -30.56 -33.00
N LYS A 195 32.10 -30.60 -33.56
CA LYS A 195 33.22 -31.38 -33.00
C LYS A 195 33.61 -30.93 -31.59
N ARG A 196 33.58 -29.62 -31.30
CA ARG A 196 33.95 -29.02 -30.01
C ARG A 196 33.04 -29.45 -28.85
N VAL A 197 31.81 -29.88 -29.14
CA VAL A 197 30.80 -30.26 -28.11
C VAL A 197 30.41 -31.73 -28.10
N ALA A 198 30.85 -32.52 -29.10
CA ALA A 198 30.55 -33.94 -29.18
C ALA A 198 31.03 -34.71 -27.93
N PRO A 199 30.26 -35.69 -27.41
CA PRO A 199 29.02 -36.25 -27.96
C PRO A 199 27.72 -35.53 -27.50
N ARG A 200 27.79 -34.37 -26.84
CA ARG A 200 26.59 -33.63 -26.39
C ARG A 200 25.87 -32.97 -27.56
N ARG A 201 24.55 -32.79 -27.43
CA ARG A 201 23.74 -32.03 -28.40
C ARG A 201 23.98 -30.53 -28.21
N LEU A 202 24.20 -29.82 -29.32
CA LEU A 202 24.41 -28.37 -29.32
C LEU A 202 23.08 -27.61 -29.20
N VAL A 203 23.05 -26.65 -28.28
CA VAL A 203 22.10 -25.52 -28.27
C VAL A 203 22.90 -24.27 -28.60
N PHE A 204 22.55 -23.59 -29.69
CA PHE A 204 23.28 -22.43 -30.17
C PHE A 204 22.53 -21.15 -29.82
N PHE A 205 23.13 -20.33 -28.97
CA PHE A 205 22.49 -19.20 -28.33
C PHE A 205 23.01 -17.88 -28.90
N VAL A 206 22.10 -17.01 -29.34
CA VAL A 206 22.42 -15.77 -30.05
C VAL A 206 21.64 -14.61 -29.45
N ASP A 207 22.30 -13.81 -28.61
CA ASP A 207 21.73 -12.59 -28.07
C ASP A 207 21.82 -11.44 -29.08
N ASP A 208 20.74 -10.67 -29.18
CA ASP A 208 20.49 -9.60 -30.14
C ASP A 208 20.81 -9.96 -31.61
N ALA A 209 20.32 -11.12 -32.06
CA ALA A 209 20.54 -11.70 -33.40
C ALA A 209 20.23 -10.76 -34.59
N HIS A 210 19.48 -9.68 -34.37
CA HIS A 210 19.26 -8.60 -35.32
C HIS A 210 20.53 -7.79 -35.67
N LEU A 211 21.59 -7.90 -34.86
CA LEU A 211 22.90 -7.25 -35.03
C LEU A 211 23.99 -8.20 -35.58
N LEU A 212 23.61 -9.38 -36.09
CA LEU A 212 24.56 -10.27 -36.77
C LEU A 212 24.97 -9.73 -38.15
N ASP A 213 26.22 -10.00 -38.55
CA ASP A 213 26.64 -9.89 -39.94
C ASP A 213 26.01 -11.01 -40.79
N ASP A 214 25.89 -10.80 -42.10
CA ASP A 214 25.23 -11.73 -43.03
C ASP A 214 25.83 -13.16 -43.01
N LEU A 215 27.13 -13.32 -42.74
CA LEU A 215 27.76 -14.64 -42.71
C LEU A 215 27.48 -15.37 -41.39
N SER A 216 27.50 -14.67 -40.25
CA SER A 216 27.02 -15.22 -38.98
C SER A 216 25.54 -15.59 -39.04
N ALA A 217 24.70 -14.71 -39.60
CA ALA A 217 23.27 -14.97 -39.80
C ALA A 217 23.03 -16.22 -40.67
N THR A 218 23.77 -16.35 -41.77
CA THR A 218 23.71 -17.53 -42.65
C THR A 218 24.15 -18.81 -41.94
N LEU A 219 25.18 -18.76 -41.09
CA LEU A 219 25.63 -19.93 -40.31
C LEU A 219 24.55 -20.37 -39.30
N VAL A 220 23.96 -19.44 -38.56
CA VAL A 220 22.88 -19.73 -37.58
C VAL A 220 21.69 -20.37 -38.28
N HIS A 221 21.29 -19.84 -39.43
CA HIS A 221 20.23 -20.42 -40.26
C HIS A 221 20.59 -21.84 -40.76
N GLN A 222 21.83 -22.07 -41.19
CA GLN A 222 22.31 -23.39 -41.63
C GLN A 222 22.32 -24.42 -40.48
N LEU A 223 22.70 -24.02 -39.26
CA LEU A 223 22.68 -24.90 -38.09
C LEU A 223 21.27 -25.32 -37.67
N ALA A 224 20.29 -24.41 -37.76
CA ALA A 224 18.87 -24.70 -37.52
C ALA A 224 18.27 -25.60 -38.62
N SER A 225 18.38 -25.20 -39.89
CA SER A 225 17.79 -25.92 -41.04
C SER A 225 18.31 -27.34 -41.26
N THR A 226 19.54 -27.62 -40.82
CA THR A 226 20.11 -28.98 -40.86
C THR A 226 19.79 -29.82 -39.61
N GLY A 227 19.11 -29.24 -38.61
CA GLY A 227 18.86 -29.88 -37.31
C GLY A 227 20.14 -30.15 -36.50
N ALA A 228 21.26 -29.53 -36.87
CA ALA A 228 22.56 -29.75 -36.25
C ALA A 228 22.69 -29.08 -34.88
N ALA A 229 21.97 -27.97 -34.66
CA ALA A 229 21.80 -27.34 -33.36
C ALA A 229 20.36 -26.84 -33.18
N SER A 230 19.87 -26.87 -31.95
CA SER A 230 18.67 -26.11 -31.57
C SER A 230 19.08 -24.65 -31.36
N VAL A 231 18.47 -23.70 -32.07
CA VAL A 231 18.83 -22.27 -31.97
C VAL A 231 17.94 -21.57 -30.93
N VAL A 232 18.55 -20.71 -30.12
CA VAL A 232 17.85 -19.81 -29.18
C VAL A 232 18.32 -18.39 -29.47
N ALA A 233 17.49 -17.57 -30.12
CA ALA A 233 17.87 -16.24 -30.57
C ALA A 233 17.00 -15.15 -29.91
N THR A 234 17.58 -14.02 -29.50
CA THR A 234 16.81 -12.85 -29.04
C THR A 234 16.77 -11.76 -30.13
N LEU A 235 15.65 -11.04 -30.24
CA LEU A 235 15.48 -9.94 -31.20
C LEU A 235 14.75 -8.74 -30.58
N ARG A 236 15.12 -7.54 -31.03
CA ARG A 236 14.40 -6.30 -30.74
C ARG A 236 13.24 -6.11 -31.73
N THR A 237 12.00 -6.06 -31.24
CA THR A 237 10.83 -5.75 -32.07
C THR A 237 10.96 -4.33 -32.66
N GLY A 238 10.59 -4.18 -33.93
CA GLY A 238 10.73 -2.93 -34.69
C GLY A 238 12.12 -2.68 -35.30
N ALA A 239 13.15 -3.43 -34.91
CA ALA A 239 14.46 -3.33 -35.57
C ALA A 239 14.52 -4.17 -36.85
N PRO A 240 15.21 -3.71 -37.92
CA PRO A 240 15.54 -4.55 -39.06
C PRO A 240 16.51 -5.67 -38.62
N ALA A 241 16.38 -6.84 -39.23
CA ALA A 241 17.22 -8.01 -38.96
C ALA A 241 17.64 -8.70 -40.27
N PRO A 242 18.80 -9.38 -40.33
CA PRO A 242 19.28 -10.06 -41.54
C PRO A 242 18.28 -11.10 -42.05
N THR A 243 18.14 -11.22 -43.38
CA THR A 243 17.19 -12.15 -44.02
C THR A 243 17.31 -13.60 -43.51
N PRO A 244 18.51 -14.18 -43.27
CA PRO A 244 18.61 -15.54 -42.72
C PRO A 244 18.09 -15.67 -41.28
N VAL A 245 18.13 -14.60 -40.47
CA VAL A 245 17.54 -14.57 -39.13
C VAL A 245 16.01 -14.50 -39.22
N VAL A 246 15.48 -13.72 -40.17
CA VAL A 246 14.03 -13.65 -40.46
C VAL A 246 13.49 -14.97 -41.02
N ALA A 247 14.31 -15.72 -41.76
CA ALA A 247 13.94 -17.03 -42.30
C ALA A 247 13.69 -18.08 -41.19
N LEU A 248 14.37 -17.99 -40.03
CA LEU A 248 14.22 -18.95 -38.92
C LEU A 248 12.76 -19.22 -38.54
N TRP A 249 11.93 -18.17 -38.42
CA TRP A 249 10.51 -18.33 -38.07
C TRP A 249 9.56 -18.33 -39.28
N LYS A 250 9.98 -17.81 -40.45
CA LYS A 250 9.18 -17.89 -41.69
C LYS A 250 9.16 -19.29 -42.28
N ASP A 251 10.28 -20.00 -42.19
CA ASP A 251 10.47 -21.32 -42.78
C ASP A 251 10.16 -22.44 -41.75
N ASN A 252 9.52 -22.08 -40.63
CA ASN A 252 9.15 -22.95 -39.50
C ASN A 252 10.32 -23.73 -38.86
N LEU A 253 11.53 -23.15 -38.88
CA LEU A 253 12.72 -23.73 -38.22
C LEU A 253 12.80 -23.40 -36.72
N ALA A 254 12.13 -22.31 -36.30
CA ALA A 254 12.04 -21.84 -34.93
C ALA A 254 10.67 -21.25 -34.62
N ASP A 255 10.13 -21.53 -33.43
CA ASP A 255 8.99 -20.80 -32.86
C ASP A 255 9.38 -19.33 -32.65
N ARG A 256 8.54 -18.38 -33.06
CA ARG A 256 8.65 -16.98 -32.61
C ARG A 256 7.72 -16.72 -31.43
N TRP A 257 8.26 -16.23 -30.31
CA TRP A 257 7.48 -15.77 -29.15
C TRP A 257 7.76 -14.27 -28.94
N ASP A 258 6.70 -13.46 -28.91
CA ASP A 258 6.78 -12.01 -28.69
C ASP A 258 6.46 -11.66 -27.22
N PHE A 259 7.28 -10.81 -26.62
CA PHE A 259 7.24 -10.43 -25.21
C PHE A 259 6.95 -8.94 -25.02
N GLY A 260 5.91 -8.62 -24.25
CA GLY A 260 5.70 -7.29 -23.65
C GLY A 260 6.42 -7.14 -22.31
N GLY A 261 6.04 -6.13 -21.54
CA GLY A 261 6.44 -5.99 -20.13
C GLY A 261 5.93 -7.13 -19.24
N LEU A 262 6.26 -7.05 -17.95
CA LEU A 262 5.59 -7.82 -16.90
C LEU A 262 4.18 -7.27 -16.66
N ASN A 263 3.26 -8.13 -16.23
CA ASN A 263 1.92 -7.71 -15.77
C ASN A 263 2.00 -7.18 -14.32
N PRO A 264 0.96 -6.50 -13.79
CA PRO A 264 1.02 -5.87 -12.47
C PRO A 264 1.31 -6.85 -11.33
N HIS A 265 0.76 -8.06 -11.39
CA HIS A 265 0.99 -9.12 -10.40
C HIS A 265 2.47 -9.54 -10.37
N ALA A 266 3.06 -9.82 -11.54
CA ALA A 266 4.47 -10.18 -11.66
C ALA A 266 5.42 -9.04 -11.28
N VAL A 267 4.99 -7.77 -11.39
CA VAL A 267 5.73 -6.62 -10.83
C VAL A 267 5.64 -6.61 -9.30
N GLY A 268 4.45 -6.81 -8.70
CA GLY A 268 4.30 -6.91 -7.25
C GLY A 268 5.09 -8.07 -6.62
N GLU A 269 5.08 -9.25 -7.26
CA GLU A 269 5.90 -10.40 -6.86
C GLU A 269 7.41 -10.09 -6.96
N LEU A 270 7.85 -9.47 -8.07
CA LEU A 270 9.25 -9.10 -8.28
C LEU A 270 9.71 -8.05 -7.26
N LEU A 271 8.90 -7.02 -6.99
CA LEU A 271 9.17 -6.02 -5.97
C LEU A 271 9.27 -6.66 -4.58
N SER A 272 8.33 -7.53 -4.22
CA SER A 272 8.34 -8.21 -2.93
C SER A 272 9.59 -9.08 -2.74
N ALA A 273 10.04 -9.76 -3.80
CA ALA A 273 11.24 -10.58 -3.80
C ALA A 273 12.57 -9.78 -3.83
N VAL A 274 12.56 -8.57 -4.40
CA VAL A 274 13.72 -7.66 -4.43
C VAL A 274 13.87 -6.89 -3.12
N LEU A 275 12.77 -6.33 -2.61
CA LEU A 275 12.75 -5.48 -1.41
C LEU A 275 12.76 -6.29 -0.10
N SER A 276 12.53 -7.61 -0.17
CA SER A 276 12.45 -8.55 0.96
C SER A 276 11.27 -8.30 1.93
N GLY A 277 10.24 -7.60 1.46
CA GLY A 277 8.97 -7.34 2.15
C GLY A 277 7.91 -6.89 1.13
N PRO A 278 6.61 -6.97 1.46
CA PRO A 278 5.55 -6.56 0.55
C PRO A 278 5.66 -5.05 0.21
N ALA A 279 5.40 -4.70 -1.05
CA ALA A 279 5.18 -3.31 -1.44
C ALA A 279 3.69 -2.95 -1.33
N ASP A 280 3.38 -1.70 -0.98
CA ASP A 280 2.02 -1.19 -0.98
C ASP A 280 1.41 -1.24 -2.42
N PRO A 281 0.13 -1.60 -2.59
CA PRO A 281 -0.51 -1.66 -3.91
C PRO A 281 -0.36 -0.39 -4.76
N SER A 282 -0.35 0.79 -4.13
CA SER A 282 -0.16 2.09 -4.82
C SER A 282 1.25 2.21 -5.42
N VAL A 283 2.28 1.72 -4.70
CA VAL A 283 3.67 1.68 -5.17
C VAL A 283 3.83 0.72 -6.34
N VAL A 284 3.14 -0.43 -6.29
CA VAL A 284 3.09 -1.37 -7.42
C VAL A 284 2.41 -0.72 -8.63
N ALA A 285 1.30 0.00 -8.45
CA ALA A 285 0.58 0.68 -9.53
C ALA A 285 1.42 1.78 -10.20
N GLU A 286 1.99 2.70 -9.43
CA GLU A 286 2.86 3.80 -9.90
C GLU A 286 4.09 3.25 -10.65
N LEU A 287 4.76 2.21 -10.10
CA LEU A 287 5.90 1.58 -10.77
C LEU A 287 5.50 0.80 -12.04
N VAL A 288 4.31 0.19 -12.07
CA VAL A 288 3.75 -0.45 -13.27
C VAL A 288 3.49 0.58 -14.36
N GLU A 289 2.88 1.72 -14.03
CA GLU A 289 2.58 2.79 -14.98
C GLU A 289 3.86 3.39 -15.56
N ARG A 290 4.76 3.90 -14.69
CA ARG A 290 6.03 4.55 -15.09
C ARG A 290 6.92 3.62 -15.90
N SER A 291 6.95 2.33 -15.60
CA SER A 291 7.78 1.36 -16.33
C SER A 291 7.09 0.71 -17.53
N GLN A 292 5.75 0.71 -17.59
CA GLN A 292 4.94 -0.15 -18.45
C GLN A 292 5.35 -1.65 -18.35
N GLY A 293 5.70 -2.09 -17.13
CA GLY A 293 6.22 -3.43 -16.85
C GLY A 293 7.60 -3.71 -17.45
N ASN A 294 8.31 -2.71 -17.97
CA ASN A 294 9.64 -2.89 -18.55
C ASN A 294 10.69 -3.04 -17.44
N VAL A 295 11.17 -4.28 -17.23
CA VAL A 295 12.07 -4.66 -16.13
C VAL A 295 13.31 -3.76 -16.00
N LEU A 296 13.87 -3.28 -17.12
CA LEU A 296 14.99 -2.34 -17.11
C LEU A 296 14.62 -0.97 -16.50
N TYR A 297 13.47 -0.42 -16.89
CA TYR A 297 12.99 0.86 -16.37
C TYR A 297 12.52 0.72 -14.92
N LEU A 298 11.79 -0.34 -14.61
CA LEU A 298 11.41 -0.71 -13.24
C LEU A 298 12.63 -0.78 -12.31
N ARG A 299 13.72 -1.42 -12.75
CA ARG A 299 14.96 -1.54 -11.96
C ARG A 299 15.64 -0.21 -11.71
N GLU A 300 15.80 0.64 -12.72
CA GLU A 300 16.45 1.95 -12.53
C GLU A 300 15.55 2.96 -11.79
N LEU A 301 14.22 2.79 -11.83
CA LEU A 301 13.27 3.55 -10.98
C LEU A 301 13.35 3.11 -9.51
N VAL A 302 13.33 1.81 -9.23
CA VAL A 302 13.46 1.27 -7.86
C VAL A 302 14.81 1.62 -7.23
N ILE A 303 15.91 1.44 -7.98
CA ILE A 303 17.25 1.85 -7.51
C ILE A 303 17.29 3.36 -7.29
N GLY A 304 16.75 4.16 -8.22
CA GLY A 304 16.67 5.62 -8.08
C GLY A 304 15.90 6.04 -6.82
N ALA A 305 14.75 5.42 -6.56
CA ALA A 305 13.89 5.75 -5.42
C ALA A 305 14.48 5.33 -4.06
N LEU A 306 15.24 4.24 -4.02
CA LEU A 306 16.01 3.84 -2.83
C LEU A 306 17.20 4.79 -2.60
N ASP A 307 17.95 5.12 -3.66
CA ASP A 307 19.09 6.06 -3.58
C ASP A 307 18.66 7.49 -3.22
N SER A 308 17.42 7.90 -3.55
CA SER A 308 16.82 9.18 -3.12
C SER A 308 16.05 9.11 -1.79
N GLY A 309 15.88 7.92 -1.19
CA GLY A 309 15.07 7.73 0.01
C GLY A 309 13.58 8.03 -0.17
N THR A 310 13.07 8.03 -1.41
CA THR A 310 11.64 8.21 -1.70
C THR A 310 10.86 6.90 -1.65
N LEU A 311 11.54 5.74 -1.72
CA LEU A 311 11.00 4.41 -1.43
C LEU A 311 11.61 3.89 -0.12
N CYS A 312 10.78 3.64 0.88
CA CYS A 312 11.21 3.21 2.22
C CYS A 312 10.30 2.12 2.82
N ASP A 313 10.78 1.42 3.84
CA ASP A 313 9.98 0.48 4.64
C ASP A 313 9.28 1.22 5.79
N ASP A 314 7.94 1.11 5.87
CA ASP A 314 7.12 1.58 6.98
C ASP A 314 6.36 0.39 7.58
N GLY A 315 6.84 -0.09 8.73
CA GLY A 315 6.17 -1.15 9.50
C GLY A 315 6.16 -2.52 8.82
N GLY A 316 7.09 -2.80 7.89
CA GLY A 316 7.15 -4.03 7.11
C GLY A 316 6.40 -3.96 5.78
N ILE A 317 6.07 -2.76 5.30
CA ILE A 317 5.44 -2.50 4.00
C ILE A 317 6.23 -1.37 3.30
N TRP A 318 6.67 -1.62 2.06
CA TRP A 318 7.41 -0.63 1.28
C TRP A 318 6.47 0.41 0.65
N ARG A 319 6.70 1.69 0.98
CA ARG A 319 5.89 2.87 0.61
C ARG A 319 6.70 3.90 -0.20
N LEU A 320 6.00 4.71 -1.00
CA LEU A 320 6.56 5.90 -1.64
C LEU A 320 6.22 7.15 -0.81
N VAL A 321 7.24 7.79 -0.24
CA VAL A 321 7.13 9.07 0.52
C VAL A 321 7.43 10.30 -0.35
N GLY A 322 7.43 10.13 -1.67
CA GLY A 322 7.64 11.20 -2.63
C GLY A 322 7.54 10.71 -4.08
N ALA A 323 7.38 11.65 -5.02
CA ALA A 323 7.28 11.33 -6.44
C ALA A 323 8.53 10.60 -6.96
N LEU A 324 8.32 9.59 -7.82
CA LEU A 324 9.41 8.94 -8.53
C LEU A 324 10.10 9.92 -9.48
N VAL A 325 11.43 9.99 -9.42
CA VAL A 325 12.26 10.80 -10.31
C VAL A 325 13.20 9.88 -11.10
N PRO A 326 13.30 10.00 -12.44
CA PRO A 326 14.26 9.23 -13.22
C PRO A 326 15.69 9.47 -12.75
N SER A 327 16.37 8.38 -12.37
CA SER A 327 17.80 8.39 -12.04
C SER A 327 18.62 8.95 -13.21
N ASP A 328 19.80 9.48 -12.94
CA ASP A 328 20.65 10.01 -14.02
C ASP A 328 21.09 8.91 -15.00
N ARG A 329 21.21 7.65 -14.55
CA ARG A 329 21.42 6.49 -15.43
C ARG A 329 20.25 6.23 -16.37
N LEU A 330 19.02 6.32 -15.87
CA LEU A 330 17.80 6.18 -16.67
C LEU A 330 17.66 7.36 -17.65
N SER A 331 18.05 8.56 -17.20
CA SER A 331 18.11 9.78 -18.00
C SER A 331 19.12 9.66 -19.16
N ASP A 332 20.33 9.15 -18.89
CA ASP A 332 21.37 8.88 -19.89
C ASP A 332 20.95 7.78 -20.88
N LEU A 333 20.32 6.70 -20.39
CA LEU A 333 19.88 5.59 -21.23
C LEU A 333 18.76 6.00 -22.20
N ILE A 334 17.85 6.85 -21.76
CA ILE A 334 16.81 7.46 -22.61
C ILE A 334 17.43 8.52 -23.53
N GLY A 335 18.33 9.37 -23.02
CA GLY A 335 19.06 10.35 -23.82
C GLY A 335 19.83 9.71 -24.98
N ALA A 336 20.54 8.61 -24.75
CA ALA A 336 21.22 7.82 -25.78
C ALA A 336 20.26 7.23 -26.82
N ARG A 337 19.00 6.95 -26.45
CA ARG A 337 17.94 6.51 -27.38
C ARG A 337 17.36 7.67 -28.21
N LEU A 338 17.36 8.89 -27.67
CA LEU A 338 16.89 10.11 -28.34
C LEU A 338 17.99 10.84 -29.14
N ALA A 339 19.27 10.50 -28.94
CA ALA A 339 20.43 11.14 -29.59
C ALA A 339 20.49 10.98 -31.13
N GLY A 340 19.65 10.12 -31.72
CA GLY A 340 19.55 9.89 -33.17
C GLY A 340 18.46 10.70 -33.90
N LEU A 341 17.98 11.80 -33.31
CA LEU A 341 16.91 12.64 -33.85
C LEU A 341 17.43 13.90 -34.55
N THR A 342 16.66 14.43 -35.51
CA THR A 342 16.93 15.77 -36.07
C THR A 342 16.56 16.88 -35.09
N ALA A 343 17.04 18.10 -35.34
CA ALA A 343 16.65 19.27 -34.54
C ALA A 343 15.13 19.55 -34.62
N GLU A 344 14.49 19.27 -35.77
CA GLU A 344 13.04 19.45 -35.94
C GLU A 344 12.26 18.34 -35.21
N GLU A 345 12.74 17.08 -35.29
CA GLU A 345 12.19 15.98 -34.49
C GLU A 345 12.29 16.26 -32.99
N MET A 346 13.43 16.77 -32.52
CA MET A 346 13.59 17.17 -31.11
C MET A 346 12.69 18.35 -30.74
N ALA A 347 12.54 19.37 -31.61
CA ALA A 347 11.67 20.51 -31.36
C ALA A 347 10.19 20.11 -31.22
N LEU A 348 9.72 19.10 -31.96
CA LEU A 348 8.38 18.53 -31.78
C LEU A 348 8.29 17.72 -30.47
N LEU A 349 9.32 16.97 -30.08
CA LEU A 349 9.35 16.32 -28.77
C LEU A 349 9.34 17.30 -27.61
N GLU A 350 10.00 18.46 -27.74
CA GLU A 350 9.91 19.54 -26.74
C GLU A 350 8.46 20.07 -26.61
N LEU A 351 7.76 20.27 -27.75
CA LEU A 351 6.36 20.70 -27.73
C LEU A 351 5.45 19.67 -27.04
N VAL A 352 5.58 18.38 -27.42
CA VAL A 352 4.84 17.28 -26.79
C VAL A 352 5.15 17.21 -25.29
N ALA A 353 6.43 17.34 -24.89
CA ALA A 353 6.83 17.25 -23.48
C ALA A 353 6.31 18.39 -22.58
N VAL A 354 5.81 19.49 -23.16
CA VAL A 354 5.15 20.58 -22.43
C VAL A 354 3.62 20.49 -22.50
N GLY A 355 3.06 19.87 -23.56
CA GLY A 355 1.62 19.94 -23.84
C GLY A 355 0.86 18.61 -23.98
N GLU A 356 1.52 17.45 -23.83
CA GLU A 356 0.86 16.15 -23.99
C GLU A 356 -0.32 15.94 -23.02
N PRO A 357 -1.42 15.30 -23.46
CA PRO A 357 -1.71 14.91 -24.85
C PRO A 357 -1.98 16.14 -25.74
N LEU A 358 -1.31 16.27 -26.88
CA LEU A 358 -1.58 17.33 -27.85
C LEU A 358 -2.76 16.93 -28.74
N GLY A 359 -3.73 17.82 -28.91
CA GLY A 359 -4.80 17.67 -29.89
C GLY A 359 -4.39 17.98 -31.33
N ALA A 360 -5.33 17.83 -32.24
CA ALA A 360 -5.13 18.10 -33.67
C ALA A 360 -4.88 19.59 -33.98
N ALA A 361 -5.41 20.51 -33.17
CA ALA A 361 -5.19 21.96 -33.34
C ALA A 361 -3.74 22.33 -33.00
N GLU A 362 -3.26 21.91 -31.81
CA GLU A 362 -1.90 22.19 -31.35
C GLU A 362 -0.84 21.57 -32.29
N LEU A 363 -1.11 20.36 -32.81
CA LEU A 363 -0.20 19.71 -33.77
C LEU A 363 -0.19 20.38 -35.15
N THR A 364 -1.28 21.06 -35.56
CA THR A 364 -1.39 21.74 -36.86
C THR A 364 -0.76 23.14 -36.84
N GLU A 365 -0.96 23.90 -35.75
CA GLU A 365 -0.46 25.28 -35.65
C GLU A 365 0.99 25.37 -35.13
N LEU A 366 1.43 24.42 -34.28
CA LEU A 366 2.74 24.48 -33.60
C LEU A 366 3.70 23.34 -34.00
N GLY A 367 3.22 22.33 -34.73
CA GLY A 367 3.98 21.15 -35.16
C GLY A 367 4.03 20.99 -36.68
N GLU A 368 4.62 19.87 -37.14
CA GLU A 368 4.52 19.42 -38.53
C GLU A 368 4.09 17.94 -38.53
N PRO A 369 2.92 17.58 -39.10
CA PRO A 369 2.40 16.21 -39.07
C PRO A 369 3.33 15.14 -39.66
N LEU A 370 4.17 15.51 -40.64
CA LEU A 370 5.17 14.60 -41.23
C LEU A 370 6.32 14.26 -40.27
N ILE A 371 6.60 15.10 -39.28
CA ILE A 371 7.57 14.82 -38.21
C ILE A 371 6.93 13.91 -37.16
N ALA A 372 5.66 14.12 -36.82
CA ALA A 372 4.90 13.21 -35.96
C ALA A 372 4.89 11.78 -36.53
N GLU A 373 4.53 11.61 -37.81
CA GLU A 373 4.53 10.31 -38.51
C GLU A 373 5.92 9.62 -38.46
N ARG A 374 7.01 10.40 -38.56
CA ARG A 374 8.39 9.89 -38.42
C ARG A 374 8.71 9.43 -37.00
N LEU A 375 8.21 10.12 -35.98
CA LEU A 375 8.43 9.80 -34.57
C LEU A 375 7.56 8.63 -34.10
N GLU A 376 6.37 8.46 -34.67
CA GLU A 376 5.55 7.24 -34.51
C GLU A 376 6.22 6.01 -35.14
N ARG A 377 6.74 6.14 -36.36
CA ARG A 377 7.56 5.08 -37.01
C ARG A 377 8.81 4.73 -36.20
N LYS A 378 9.37 5.68 -35.44
CA LYS A 378 10.48 5.45 -34.48
C LYS A 378 10.02 4.89 -33.12
N GLN A 379 8.70 4.80 -32.87
CA GLN A 379 8.08 4.36 -31.62
C GLN A 379 8.56 5.22 -30.43
N ILE A 380 8.49 6.54 -30.62
CA ILE A 380 8.79 7.58 -29.62
C ILE A 380 7.52 8.37 -29.29
N LEU A 381 6.71 8.69 -30.30
CA LEU A 381 5.34 9.18 -30.13
C LEU A 381 4.33 8.08 -30.45
N VAL A 382 3.09 8.25 -29.98
CA VAL A 382 1.93 7.44 -30.33
C VAL A 382 0.70 8.33 -30.45
N SER A 383 -0.06 8.18 -31.54
CA SER A 383 -1.40 8.76 -31.66
C SER A 383 -2.46 7.86 -31.02
N GLN A 384 -3.48 8.49 -30.45
CA GLN A 384 -4.70 7.84 -29.98
C GLN A 384 -5.91 8.54 -30.57
N THR A 385 -6.98 7.78 -30.85
CA THR A 385 -8.24 8.32 -31.37
C THR A 385 -9.39 7.76 -30.56
N ASP A 386 -9.95 8.59 -29.67
CA ASP A 386 -11.15 8.24 -28.90
C ASP A 386 -12.36 8.98 -29.48
N GLY A 387 -13.25 8.23 -30.13
CA GLY A 387 -14.36 8.79 -30.91
C GLY A 387 -13.87 9.83 -31.92
N PRO A 388 -14.26 11.12 -31.80
CA PRO A 388 -13.80 12.21 -32.65
C PRO A 388 -12.49 12.88 -32.17
N ARG A 389 -11.99 12.57 -30.96
CA ARG A 389 -10.78 13.19 -30.39
C ARG A 389 -9.54 12.45 -30.87
N PHE A 390 -8.76 13.09 -31.76
CA PHE A 390 -7.38 12.69 -32.06
C PHE A 390 -6.42 13.37 -31.07
N THR A 391 -5.52 12.60 -30.47
CA THR A 391 -4.44 13.08 -29.62
C THR A 391 -3.10 12.43 -29.96
N ILE A 392 -1.99 13.09 -29.61
CA ILE A 392 -0.64 12.53 -29.68
C ILE A 392 0.15 12.81 -28.39
N GLY A 393 0.87 11.80 -27.91
CA GLY A 393 1.72 11.87 -26.72
C GLY A 393 2.94 10.96 -26.86
N PHE A 394 3.79 10.88 -25.84
CA PHE A 394 4.91 9.94 -25.87
C PHE A 394 4.46 8.48 -25.81
N ALA A 395 5.11 7.62 -26.60
CA ALA A 395 4.92 6.16 -26.56
C ALA A 395 5.45 5.51 -25.26
N HIS A 396 6.08 6.27 -24.36
CA HIS A 396 6.49 5.85 -23.03
C HIS A 396 6.65 7.07 -22.11
N PRO A 397 6.04 7.13 -20.90
CA PRO A 397 6.01 8.32 -20.05
C PRO A 397 7.39 8.94 -19.74
N LEU A 398 8.39 8.08 -19.51
CA LEU A 398 9.75 8.50 -19.14
C LEU A 398 10.45 9.32 -20.24
N TYR A 399 10.01 9.23 -21.50
CA TYR A 399 10.57 10.06 -22.57
C TYR A 399 10.21 11.54 -22.37
N GLY A 400 8.94 11.84 -22.04
CA GLY A 400 8.48 13.21 -21.78
C GLY A 400 9.15 13.80 -20.54
N GLU A 401 9.38 12.99 -19.51
CA GLU A 401 10.12 13.39 -18.29
C GLU A 401 11.57 13.76 -18.58
N VAL A 402 12.30 12.94 -19.37
CA VAL A 402 13.71 13.22 -19.72
C VAL A 402 13.83 14.44 -20.63
N VAL A 403 12.91 14.64 -21.58
CA VAL A 403 12.86 15.86 -22.40
C VAL A 403 12.55 17.08 -21.50
N ARG A 404 11.58 17.00 -20.58
CA ARG A 404 11.29 18.06 -19.59
C ARG A 404 12.49 18.38 -18.69
N LYS A 405 13.28 17.38 -18.28
CA LYS A 405 14.49 17.53 -17.44
C LYS A 405 15.65 18.19 -18.20
N GLN A 406 15.76 17.99 -19.51
CA GLN A 406 16.83 18.55 -20.35
C GLN A 406 16.48 19.93 -20.96
N MET A 407 15.20 20.29 -21.03
CA MET A 407 14.75 21.51 -21.70
C MET A 407 15.14 22.80 -20.94
N PRO A 408 15.76 23.80 -21.61
CA PRO A 408 16.03 25.10 -21.00
C PRO A 408 14.75 25.83 -20.56
N GLY A 409 14.73 26.40 -19.35
CA GLY A 409 13.52 27.05 -18.80
C GLY A 409 12.94 28.20 -19.64
N LEU A 410 13.77 28.90 -20.43
CA LEU A 410 13.27 29.89 -21.40
C LEU A 410 12.53 29.25 -22.59
N ARG A 411 12.99 28.08 -23.06
CA ARG A 411 12.35 27.32 -24.14
C ARG A 411 11.00 26.78 -23.69
N ARG A 412 10.95 26.19 -22.49
CA ARG A 412 9.72 25.73 -21.82
C ARG A 412 8.69 26.86 -21.70
N ARG A 413 9.09 28.04 -21.23
CA ARG A 413 8.22 29.23 -21.13
C ARG A 413 7.64 29.72 -22.46
N VAL A 414 8.41 29.62 -23.55
CA VAL A 414 7.92 29.99 -24.90
C VAL A 414 6.91 28.96 -25.40
N LEU A 415 7.22 27.67 -25.28
CA LEU A 415 6.33 26.58 -25.72
C LEU A 415 5.00 26.58 -24.94
N ALA A 416 5.06 26.71 -23.61
CA ALA A 416 3.87 26.84 -22.77
C ALA A 416 3.00 28.03 -23.21
N ARG A 417 3.60 29.19 -23.49
CA ARG A 417 2.85 30.36 -23.97
C ARG A 417 2.11 30.06 -25.27
N SER A 418 2.79 29.52 -26.27
CA SER A 418 2.20 29.20 -27.57
C SER A 418 1.10 28.15 -27.49
N LEU A 419 1.27 27.12 -26.65
CA LEU A 419 0.22 26.12 -26.38
C LEU A 419 -1.03 26.76 -25.77
N ALA A 420 -0.85 27.66 -24.79
CA ALA A 420 -1.96 28.40 -24.17
C ALA A 420 -2.64 29.36 -25.15
N ASP A 421 -1.89 30.01 -26.03
CA ASP A 421 -2.44 30.90 -27.07
C ASP A 421 -3.34 30.10 -28.04
N VAL A 422 -2.87 28.96 -28.57
CA VAL A 422 -3.64 28.13 -29.53
C VAL A 422 -4.92 27.53 -28.92
N VAL A 423 -4.88 27.03 -27.68
CA VAL A 423 -6.07 26.46 -27.03
C VAL A 423 -7.05 27.56 -26.57
N GLU A 424 -6.58 28.79 -26.27
CA GLU A 424 -7.48 29.94 -26.08
C GLU A 424 -8.13 30.41 -27.40
N GLU A 425 -7.45 30.26 -28.55
CA GLU A 425 -7.96 30.64 -29.88
C GLU A 425 -8.94 29.62 -30.50
N ASP A 426 -8.66 28.31 -30.42
CA ASP A 426 -9.61 27.24 -30.81
C ASP A 426 -10.78 27.12 -29.80
N GLY A 427 -10.56 27.62 -28.59
CA GLY A 427 -11.54 27.72 -27.51
C GLY A 427 -11.46 26.58 -26.52
N VAL A 428 -11.42 26.92 -25.23
CA VAL A 428 -11.44 25.98 -24.10
C VAL A 428 -12.77 25.20 -24.10
N ARG A 429 -12.69 23.87 -24.27
CA ARG A 429 -13.85 22.98 -24.44
C ARG A 429 -14.09 22.03 -23.26
N SER A 430 -13.21 22.02 -22.27
CA SER A 430 -13.30 21.17 -21.09
C SER A 430 -12.49 21.73 -19.91
N ASP A 431 -12.77 21.22 -18.71
CA ASP A 431 -12.02 21.50 -17.48
C ASP A 431 -10.53 21.09 -17.61
N GLU A 432 -10.24 20.09 -18.44
CA GLU A 432 -8.89 19.64 -18.74
C GLU A 432 -8.15 20.67 -19.60
N ASP A 433 -8.79 21.22 -20.64
CA ASP A 433 -8.24 22.32 -21.43
C ASP A 433 -8.01 23.56 -20.57
N LEU A 434 -8.96 23.88 -19.67
CA LEU A 434 -8.84 25.01 -18.74
C LEU A 434 -7.65 24.84 -17.79
N LEU A 435 -7.44 23.63 -17.25
CA LEU A 435 -6.31 23.30 -16.39
C LEU A 435 -4.97 23.31 -17.16
N ARG A 436 -4.92 22.74 -18.37
CA ARG A 436 -3.74 22.78 -19.27
C ARG A 436 -3.34 24.24 -19.55
N VAL A 437 -4.29 25.06 -20.00
CA VAL A 437 -4.07 26.48 -20.30
C VAL A 437 -3.61 27.24 -19.06
N ALA A 438 -4.29 27.09 -17.92
CA ALA A 438 -3.89 27.79 -16.70
C ALA A 438 -2.49 27.38 -16.20
N HIS A 439 -2.14 26.09 -16.27
CA HIS A 439 -0.80 25.60 -15.96
C HIS A 439 0.26 26.22 -16.88
N TRP A 440 0.03 26.24 -18.19
CA TRP A 440 0.94 26.86 -19.15
C TRP A 440 1.06 28.39 -18.97
N ARG A 441 -0.06 29.08 -18.68
CA ARG A 441 -0.09 30.53 -18.38
C ARG A 441 0.70 30.83 -17.09
N LEU A 442 0.58 29.99 -16.06
CA LEU A 442 1.36 30.02 -14.82
C LEU A 442 2.87 29.85 -15.07
N GLU A 443 3.28 28.93 -15.96
CA GLU A 443 4.70 28.81 -16.35
C GLU A 443 5.21 30.04 -17.13
N ALA A 444 4.40 30.51 -18.09
CA ALA A 444 4.70 31.61 -19.00
C ALA A 444 4.63 33.00 -18.35
N GLY A 445 4.14 33.10 -17.11
CA GLY A 445 4.08 34.33 -16.31
C GLY A 445 2.90 35.25 -16.63
N GLY A 446 1.70 34.71 -16.83
CA GLY A 446 0.46 35.46 -17.07
C GLY A 446 -0.79 34.64 -16.76
N GLY A 447 -1.96 35.10 -17.24
CA GLY A 447 -3.28 34.49 -17.01
C GLY A 447 -4.31 35.51 -16.53
N ARG A 448 -5.60 35.14 -16.49
CA ARG A 448 -6.69 36.00 -15.98
C ARG A 448 -7.14 35.58 -14.57
N PRO A 449 -7.64 36.49 -13.72
CA PRO A 449 -8.05 36.16 -12.34
C PRO A 449 -9.07 35.02 -12.27
N GLU A 450 -10.09 35.07 -13.14
CA GLU A 450 -11.21 34.12 -13.17
C GLU A 450 -10.77 32.75 -13.71
N GLN A 451 -9.91 32.76 -14.74
CA GLN A 451 -9.29 31.58 -15.34
C GLN A 451 -8.39 30.85 -14.32
N MET A 452 -7.58 31.60 -13.57
CA MET A 452 -6.71 31.05 -12.53
C MET A 452 -7.50 30.50 -11.34
N MET A 453 -8.57 31.19 -10.93
CA MET A 453 -9.48 30.70 -9.89
C MET A 453 -10.17 29.39 -10.31
N ALA A 454 -10.82 29.36 -11.48
CA ALA A 454 -11.52 28.16 -11.95
C ALA A 454 -10.57 26.96 -12.10
N ALA A 455 -9.35 27.18 -12.60
CA ALA A 455 -8.34 26.13 -12.70
C ALA A 455 -7.76 25.72 -11.33
N ALA A 456 -7.62 26.62 -10.35
CA ALA A 456 -7.22 26.28 -8.99
C ALA A 456 -8.25 25.37 -8.31
N THR A 457 -9.53 25.68 -8.51
CA THR A 457 -10.67 24.89 -8.07
C THR A 457 -10.67 23.49 -8.71
N ILE A 458 -10.50 23.39 -10.04
CA ILE A 458 -10.36 22.10 -10.74
C ILE A 458 -9.14 21.31 -10.24
N ALA A 459 -8.00 21.97 -10.01
CA ALA A 459 -6.79 21.33 -9.48
C ALA A 459 -7.01 20.74 -8.08
N ARG A 460 -7.73 21.45 -7.18
CA ARG A 460 -8.15 20.93 -5.87
C ARG A 460 -9.04 19.70 -6.01
N TRP A 461 -10.01 19.71 -6.93
CA TRP A 461 -10.89 18.56 -7.18
C TRP A 461 -10.18 17.35 -7.81
N ARG A 462 -8.99 17.55 -8.39
CA ARG A 462 -8.07 16.50 -8.84
C ARG A 462 -6.97 16.19 -7.82
N TYR A 463 -7.12 16.65 -6.57
CA TYR A 463 -6.16 16.49 -5.46
C TYR A 463 -4.74 17.07 -5.69
N ASP A 464 -4.49 17.82 -6.78
CA ASP A 464 -3.23 18.55 -6.98
C ASP A 464 -3.25 19.87 -6.20
N PHE A 465 -3.18 19.74 -4.87
CA PHE A 465 -3.19 20.89 -3.96
C PHE A 465 -2.00 21.84 -4.18
N ALA A 466 -0.87 21.33 -4.70
CA ALA A 466 0.32 22.12 -4.98
C ALA A 466 0.15 23.01 -6.23
N LEU A 467 -0.50 22.51 -7.29
CA LEU A 467 -0.89 23.33 -8.43
C LEU A 467 -2.05 24.27 -8.05
N ALA A 468 -3.04 23.77 -7.31
CA ALA A 468 -4.17 24.58 -6.82
C ALA A 468 -3.68 25.80 -6.02
N GLU A 469 -2.76 25.61 -5.07
CA GLU A 469 -2.21 26.71 -4.25
C GLU A 469 -1.45 27.72 -5.11
N ARG A 470 -0.63 27.25 -6.07
CA ARG A 470 0.10 28.13 -6.98
C ARG A 470 -0.82 28.94 -7.88
N LEU A 471 -1.89 28.34 -8.39
CA LEU A 471 -2.91 29.02 -9.20
C LEU A 471 -3.70 30.02 -8.34
N ALA A 472 -4.13 29.64 -7.15
CA ALA A 472 -4.88 30.50 -6.23
C ALA A 472 -4.05 31.68 -5.70
N ARG A 473 -2.79 31.47 -5.26
CA ARG A 473 -1.90 32.57 -4.85
C ARG A 473 -1.57 33.52 -6.02
N VAL A 474 -1.49 33.02 -7.27
CA VAL A 474 -1.40 33.89 -8.45
C VAL A 474 -2.70 34.66 -8.68
N ALA A 475 -3.87 34.03 -8.60
CA ALA A 475 -5.17 34.69 -8.70
C ALA A 475 -5.31 35.83 -7.68
N THR A 476 -4.94 35.60 -6.42
CA THR A 476 -4.85 36.62 -5.36
C THR A 476 -3.93 37.77 -5.77
N ALA A 477 -2.72 37.47 -6.25
CA ALA A 477 -1.74 38.49 -6.65
C ALA A 477 -2.18 39.35 -7.87
N ILE A 478 -3.09 38.84 -8.71
CA ILE A 478 -3.69 39.58 -9.84
C ILE A 478 -5.11 40.11 -9.53
N GLY A 479 -5.57 40.03 -8.27
CA GLY A 479 -6.74 40.76 -7.78
C GLY A 479 -8.04 39.96 -7.63
N ALA A 480 -8.02 38.63 -7.58
CA ALA A 480 -9.22 37.77 -7.49
C ALA A 480 -10.01 37.84 -6.15
N GLY A 481 -9.66 38.75 -5.24
CA GLY A 481 -10.51 39.12 -4.09
C GLY A 481 -10.58 38.08 -2.95
N PHE A 482 -11.70 38.11 -2.21
CA PHE A 482 -11.91 37.34 -0.98
C PHE A 482 -11.78 35.83 -1.19
N GLU A 483 -12.50 35.28 -2.17
CA GLU A 483 -12.54 33.84 -2.48
C GLU A 483 -11.15 33.25 -2.77
N ALA A 484 -10.26 34.04 -3.41
CA ALA A 484 -8.90 33.58 -3.70
C ALA A 484 -8.04 33.44 -2.45
N ASN A 485 -8.22 34.32 -1.46
CA ASN A 485 -7.56 34.19 -0.16
C ASN A 485 -8.17 33.03 0.65
N LEU A 486 -9.49 32.85 0.60
CA LEU A 486 -10.18 31.73 1.24
C LEU A 486 -9.69 30.37 0.69
N LEU A 487 -9.60 30.23 -0.63
CA LEU A 487 -9.09 29.01 -1.26
C LEU A 487 -7.61 28.74 -0.90
N VAL A 488 -6.77 29.78 -0.83
CA VAL A 488 -5.37 29.64 -0.37
C VAL A 488 -5.30 29.11 1.06
N ALA A 489 -6.09 29.67 1.99
CA ALA A 489 -6.08 29.23 3.38
C ALA A 489 -6.64 27.81 3.54
N GLN A 490 -7.71 27.45 2.82
CA GLN A 490 -8.23 26.07 2.77
C GLN A 490 -7.20 25.06 2.22
N LEU A 491 -6.41 25.46 1.22
CA LEU A 491 -5.32 24.64 0.68
C LEU A 491 -4.15 24.52 1.67
N ALA A 492 -3.86 25.57 2.45
CA ALA A 492 -2.89 25.48 3.54
C ALA A 492 -3.30 24.46 4.61
N SER A 493 -4.59 24.38 4.99
CA SER A 493 -5.11 23.28 5.84
C SER A 493 -4.88 21.91 5.18
N LEU A 494 -5.31 21.74 3.93
CA LEU A 494 -5.18 20.49 3.17
C LEU A 494 -3.73 20.00 3.02
N GLN A 495 -2.75 20.92 3.02
CA GLN A 495 -1.32 20.64 2.98
C GLN A 495 -0.67 20.57 4.39
N GLY A 496 -1.45 20.38 5.45
CA GLY A 496 -0.97 20.17 6.83
C GLY A 496 -0.51 21.44 7.57
N ARG A 497 -0.76 22.64 7.02
CA ARG A 497 -0.33 23.93 7.61
C ARG A 497 -1.47 24.62 8.36
N GLY A 498 -2.18 23.88 9.22
CA GLY A 498 -3.39 24.34 9.89
C GLY A 498 -3.24 25.63 10.72
N GLU A 499 -2.06 25.91 11.28
CA GLU A 499 -1.80 27.17 12.01
C GLU A 499 -1.59 28.37 11.09
N GLU A 500 -1.07 28.18 9.87
CA GLU A 500 -1.02 29.22 8.82
C GLU A 500 -2.45 29.52 8.35
N ALA A 501 -3.21 28.46 8.06
CA ALA A 501 -4.61 28.55 7.66
C ALA A 501 -5.49 29.24 8.72
N GLU A 502 -5.34 28.93 10.01
CA GLU A 502 -6.15 29.56 11.05
C GLU A 502 -5.89 31.07 11.15
N GLN A 503 -4.65 31.49 10.96
CA GLN A 503 -4.28 32.90 10.97
C GLN A 503 -4.85 33.64 9.74
N GLU A 504 -4.75 33.07 8.54
CA GLU A 504 -5.33 33.64 7.32
C GLU A 504 -6.88 33.67 7.41
N LEU A 505 -7.51 32.58 7.86
CA LEU A 505 -8.97 32.48 8.01
C LEU A 505 -9.51 33.42 9.11
N ALA A 506 -8.81 33.59 10.23
CA ALA A 506 -9.21 34.54 11.27
C ALA A 506 -9.14 36.00 10.79
N ILE A 507 -8.18 36.33 9.92
CA ILE A 507 -8.13 37.63 9.24
C ILE A 507 -9.33 37.79 8.29
N LEU A 508 -9.66 36.77 7.48
CA LEU A 508 -10.82 36.79 6.57
C LEU A 508 -12.15 36.89 7.32
N ALA A 509 -12.29 36.25 8.49
CA ALA A 509 -13.48 36.37 9.34
C ALA A 509 -13.73 37.83 9.78
N GLY A 510 -12.66 38.59 10.03
CA GLY A 510 -12.75 40.03 10.34
C GLY A 510 -12.99 40.94 9.13
N GLN A 511 -12.95 40.40 7.91
CA GLN A 511 -13.17 41.13 6.64
C GLN A 511 -14.52 40.79 5.98
N ALA A 512 -15.22 39.76 6.46
CA ALA A 512 -16.44 39.23 5.83
C ALA A 512 -17.65 40.20 5.92
N GLU A 513 -18.04 40.76 4.78
CA GLU A 513 -19.07 41.79 4.65
C GLU A 513 -20.50 41.23 4.74
N ASP A 514 -20.72 40.00 4.25
CA ASP A 514 -22.02 39.32 4.22
C ASP A 514 -22.01 37.92 4.86
N ASP A 515 -23.18 37.29 4.93
CA ASP A 515 -23.34 35.97 5.56
C ASP A 515 -22.80 34.81 4.69
N ASN A 516 -22.59 35.00 3.38
CA ASN A 516 -21.94 34.00 2.53
C ASN A 516 -20.45 33.92 2.86
N GLN A 517 -19.79 35.07 2.95
CA GLN A 517 -18.39 35.18 3.33
C GLN A 517 -18.17 34.70 4.76
N ARG A 518 -19.04 35.09 5.71
CA ARG A 518 -18.99 34.63 7.10
C ARG A 518 -19.20 33.14 7.21
N GLY A 519 -20.22 32.59 6.54
CA GLY A 519 -20.53 31.16 6.55
C GLY A 519 -19.40 30.33 5.97
N SER A 520 -18.85 30.74 4.82
CA SER A 520 -17.77 30.04 4.13
C SER A 520 -16.47 30.02 4.97
N VAL A 521 -16.10 31.15 5.59
CA VAL A 521 -14.96 31.20 6.51
C VAL A 521 -15.24 30.42 7.80
N ALA A 522 -16.46 30.51 8.36
CA ALA A 522 -16.81 29.79 9.57
C ALA A 522 -16.70 28.27 9.39
N ILE A 523 -17.27 27.70 8.31
CA ILE A 523 -17.08 26.28 7.96
C ILE A 523 -15.59 25.96 7.83
N SER A 524 -14.84 26.77 7.08
CA SER A 524 -13.40 26.53 6.87
C SER A 524 -12.58 26.50 8.17
N ARG A 525 -12.92 27.37 9.15
CA ARG A 525 -12.26 27.41 10.47
C ARG A 525 -12.71 26.27 11.39
N ILE A 526 -14.00 25.94 11.37
CA ILE A 526 -14.57 24.77 12.06
C ILE A 526 -13.82 23.52 11.58
N ASP A 527 -13.75 23.31 10.27
CA ASP A 527 -13.09 22.14 9.68
C ASP A 527 -11.56 22.17 9.91
N ASN A 528 -10.91 23.34 9.88
CA ASN A 528 -9.49 23.52 10.22
C ASN A 528 -9.18 23.08 11.67
N LEU A 529 -9.93 23.60 12.64
CA LEU A 529 -9.82 23.25 14.06
C LEU A 529 -10.15 21.76 14.30
N ALA A 530 -11.18 21.25 13.61
CA ALA A 530 -11.73 19.90 13.75
C ALA A 530 -10.85 18.77 13.18
N PHE A 531 -10.22 19.00 12.02
CA PHE A 531 -9.63 17.91 11.22
C PHE A 531 -8.14 18.09 10.87
N TYR A 532 -7.53 19.21 11.27
CA TYR A 532 -6.13 19.53 10.98
C TYR A 532 -5.34 20.04 12.20
N LEU A 533 -6.00 20.72 13.16
CA LEU A 533 -5.36 21.22 14.38
C LEU A 533 -5.62 20.41 15.66
N GLY A 534 -6.53 19.42 15.62
CA GLY A 534 -6.79 18.56 16.78
C GLY A 534 -7.65 19.19 17.89
N ARG A 535 -8.38 20.29 17.61
CA ARG A 535 -9.09 21.13 18.60
C ARG A 535 -10.62 21.08 18.45
N PRO A 536 -11.28 19.90 18.53
CA PRO A 536 -12.73 19.80 18.31
C PRO A 536 -13.54 20.63 19.34
N ARG A 537 -13.04 20.80 20.57
CA ARG A 537 -13.65 21.66 21.61
C ARG A 537 -13.57 23.16 21.33
N GLU A 538 -12.66 23.61 20.48
CA GLU A 538 -12.69 24.98 19.93
C GLU A 538 -13.62 25.06 18.72
N SER A 539 -13.61 24.02 17.88
CA SER A 539 -14.52 23.91 16.74
C SER A 539 -16.01 23.91 17.12
N VAL A 540 -16.42 23.22 18.20
CA VAL A 540 -17.82 23.27 18.68
C VAL A 540 -18.21 24.69 19.06
N ARG A 541 -17.40 25.38 19.89
CA ARG A 541 -17.67 26.75 20.35
C ARG A 541 -17.73 27.74 19.19
N LEU A 542 -16.81 27.63 18.23
CA LEU A 542 -16.83 28.47 17.02
C LEU A 542 -18.09 28.23 16.17
N ALA A 543 -18.56 26.98 16.10
CA ALA A 543 -19.81 26.66 15.41
C ALA A 543 -21.05 27.24 16.13
N GLU A 544 -21.08 27.23 17.46
CA GLU A 544 -22.15 27.87 18.24
C GLU A 544 -22.14 29.40 18.09
N GLU A 545 -20.96 30.03 18.12
CA GLU A 545 -20.79 31.47 17.88
C GLU A 545 -21.23 31.86 16.45
N ALA A 546 -20.89 31.05 15.44
CA ALA A 546 -21.33 31.27 14.06
C ALA A 546 -22.84 31.05 13.87
N GLU A 547 -23.41 29.97 14.45
CA GLU A 547 -24.86 29.68 14.41
C GLU A 547 -25.68 30.78 15.08
N ALA A 548 -25.14 31.47 16.09
CA ALA A 548 -25.78 32.62 16.74
C ALA A 548 -25.61 33.95 15.98
N ALA A 549 -24.55 34.12 15.19
CA ALA A 549 -24.26 35.36 14.46
C ALA A 549 -24.95 35.44 13.09
N LEU A 550 -24.99 34.33 12.35
CA LEU A 550 -25.54 34.26 10.98
C LEU A 550 -27.06 34.45 10.97
N GLN A 551 -27.57 35.27 10.06
CA GLN A 551 -29.00 35.53 9.92
C GLN A 551 -29.65 34.56 8.93
N ASP A 552 -28.95 34.16 7.87
CA ASP A 552 -29.44 33.20 6.87
C ASP A 552 -29.70 31.80 7.49
N PRO A 553 -30.94 31.25 7.40
CA PRO A 553 -31.23 29.89 7.84
C PRO A 553 -30.40 28.80 7.15
N ALA A 554 -30.08 28.94 5.86
CA ALA A 554 -29.34 27.93 5.12
C ALA A 554 -27.88 27.81 5.59
N TRP A 555 -27.25 28.96 5.91
CA TRP A 555 -25.92 28.98 6.50
C TRP A 555 -25.92 28.47 7.95
N ARG A 556 -26.92 28.83 8.77
CA ARG A 556 -27.07 28.26 10.13
C ARG A 556 -27.24 26.75 10.10
N ASP A 557 -28.05 26.20 9.19
CA ASP A 557 -28.23 24.76 9.04
C ASP A 557 -26.95 24.06 8.56
N GLN A 558 -26.16 24.68 7.65
CA GLN A 558 -24.84 24.15 7.26
C GLN A 558 -23.85 24.10 8.44
N ILE A 559 -23.78 25.17 9.25
CA ILE A 559 -22.94 25.22 10.45
C ILE A 559 -23.40 24.18 11.47
N GLN A 560 -24.72 24.05 11.70
CA GLN A 560 -25.29 23.04 12.59
C GLN A 560 -24.97 21.61 12.11
N ALA A 561 -24.93 21.35 10.79
CA ALA A 561 -24.51 20.06 10.24
C ALA A 561 -23.05 19.72 10.59
N ARG A 562 -22.10 20.66 10.47
CA ARG A 562 -20.70 20.44 10.91
C ARG A 562 -20.59 20.31 12.42
N ARG A 563 -21.33 21.14 13.17
CA ARG A 563 -21.41 21.06 14.64
C ARG A 563 -21.87 19.68 15.11
N SER A 564 -22.78 19.02 14.40
CA SER A 564 -23.22 17.66 14.75
C SER A 564 -22.09 16.62 14.74
N ALA A 565 -21.14 16.73 13.80
CA ALA A 565 -19.96 15.86 13.75
C ALA A 565 -18.99 16.13 14.92
N MET A 566 -18.86 17.40 15.32
CA MET A 566 -17.96 17.80 16.41
C MET A 566 -18.53 17.50 17.80
N VAL A 567 -19.83 17.70 17.99
CA VAL A 567 -20.54 17.27 19.19
C VAL A 567 -20.47 15.73 19.31
N PHE A 568 -20.68 14.98 18.22
CA PHE A 568 -20.42 13.54 18.20
C PHE A 568 -18.98 13.20 18.63
N ALA A 569 -17.98 13.89 18.09
CA ALA A 569 -16.57 13.64 18.35
C ALA A 569 -16.07 14.06 19.75
N VAL A 570 -16.88 14.76 20.56
CA VAL A 570 -16.50 15.22 21.92
C VAL A 570 -17.44 14.67 23.00
N GLU A 571 -18.71 14.44 22.68
CA GLU A 571 -19.80 14.09 23.62
C GLU A 571 -20.50 12.77 23.28
N GLY A 572 -20.22 12.18 22.11
CA GLY A 572 -20.66 10.83 21.75
C GLY A 572 -21.97 10.74 20.96
N CYS A 573 -22.48 9.51 20.83
CA CYS A 573 -23.52 9.15 19.86
C CYS A 573 -24.87 9.83 20.11
N LEU A 574 -25.26 10.01 21.38
CA LEU A 574 -26.52 10.65 21.75
C LEU A 574 -26.55 12.13 21.33
N ALA A 575 -25.58 12.92 21.81
CA ALA A 575 -25.50 14.35 21.54
C ALA A 575 -25.33 14.66 20.05
N GLY A 576 -24.53 13.87 19.32
CA GLY A 576 -24.40 13.98 17.86
C GLY A 576 -25.73 13.76 17.12
N ALA A 577 -26.51 12.75 17.54
CA ALA A 577 -27.81 12.45 16.93
C ALA A 577 -28.86 13.53 17.21
N GLU A 578 -28.85 14.15 18.40
CA GLU A 578 -29.76 15.24 18.75
C GLU A 578 -29.59 16.46 17.82
N VAL A 579 -28.37 16.74 17.36
CA VAL A 579 -28.09 17.82 16.40
C VAL A 579 -28.34 17.37 14.95
N ALA A 580 -27.98 16.14 14.57
CA ALA A 580 -28.08 15.67 13.18
C ALA A 580 -29.52 15.27 12.76
N THR A 581 -30.31 14.68 13.65
CA THR A 581 -31.65 14.13 13.32
C THR A 581 -32.66 15.20 12.85
N PRO A 582 -32.75 16.39 13.47
CA PRO A 582 -33.64 17.45 12.98
C PRO A 582 -33.26 17.99 11.59
N LEU A 583 -31.99 17.90 11.20
CA LEU A 583 -31.52 18.33 9.88
C LEU A 583 -31.99 17.35 8.79
N LEU A 584 -32.00 16.04 9.04
CA LEU A 584 -32.52 15.03 8.10
C LEU A 584 -33.95 15.28 7.60
N GLN A 585 -34.75 16.10 8.30
CA GLN A 585 -36.14 16.40 7.96
C GLN A 585 -36.32 17.72 7.18
N ARG A 586 -35.32 18.62 7.19
CA ARG A 586 -35.44 19.98 6.63
C ARG A 586 -34.28 20.43 5.73
N ALA A 587 -33.16 19.73 5.79
CA ALA A 587 -31.96 20.06 5.01
C ALA A 587 -32.03 19.47 3.60
N GLU A 588 -31.42 20.19 2.65
CA GLU A 588 -31.20 19.75 1.27
C GLU A 588 -29.73 19.95 0.89
N GLY A 589 -29.31 19.41 -0.26
CA GLY A 589 -27.98 19.60 -0.84
C GLY A 589 -26.81 19.37 0.14
N LYS A 590 -25.85 20.30 0.15
CA LYS A 590 -24.62 20.27 0.98
C LYS A 590 -24.87 20.10 2.48
N THR A 591 -26.01 20.54 2.98
CA THR A 591 -26.39 20.38 4.40
C THR A 591 -26.83 18.94 4.67
N LEU A 592 -27.70 18.40 3.81
CA LEU A 592 -28.21 17.04 3.95
C LEU A 592 -27.09 16.01 3.82
N VAL A 593 -26.14 16.21 2.90
CA VAL A 593 -24.95 15.36 2.73
C VAL A 593 -24.21 15.15 4.06
N TRP A 594 -23.87 16.21 4.77
CA TRP A 594 -23.10 16.13 6.02
C TRP A 594 -23.95 15.62 7.20
N ALA A 595 -25.19 16.11 7.34
CA ALA A 595 -26.10 15.65 8.39
C ALA A 595 -26.38 14.14 8.27
N ALA A 596 -26.50 13.63 7.04
CA ALA A 596 -26.75 12.22 6.76
C ALA A 596 -25.62 11.28 7.15
N GLN A 597 -24.36 11.71 7.03
CA GLN A 597 -23.20 10.90 7.43
C GLN A 597 -23.17 10.72 8.96
N VAL A 598 -23.28 11.82 9.70
CA VAL A 598 -23.31 11.81 11.18
C VAL A 598 -24.53 11.05 11.70
N ALA A 599 -25.72 11.31 11.15
CA ALA A 599 -26.93 10.62 11.55
C ALA A 599 -26.87 9.12 11.24
N SER A 600 -26.32 8.71 10.09
CA SER A 600 -26.16 7.29 9.75
C SER A 600 -25.33 6.54 10.80
N PHE A 601 -24.15 7.09 11.16
CA PHE A 601 -23.30 6.48 12.17
C PHE A 601 -23.94 6.49 13.56
N THR A 602 -24.48 7.63 14.01
CA THR A 602 -25.02 7.77 15.37
C THR A 602 -26.31 6.98 15.59
N MET A 603 -27.24 6.97 14.63
CA MET A 603 -28.44 6.11 14.66
C MET A 603 -28.05 4.63 14.62
N GLY A 604 -27.02 4.27 13.83
CA GLY A 604 -26.48 2.91 13.78
C GLY A 604 -25.93 2.43 15.13
N ARG A 605 -25.10 3.22 15.82
CA ARG A 605 -24.60 2.88 17.16
C ARG A 605 -25.70 2.86 18.23
N GLN A 606 -26.74 3.70 18.08
CA GLN A 606 -27.97 3.63 18.88
C GLN A 606 -28.87 2.41 18.56
N GLY A 607 -28.55 1.65 17.51
CA GLY A 607 -29.31 0.46 17.11
C GLY A 607 -30.55 0.73 16.25
N CYS A 608 -30.78 1.98 15.83
CA CYS A 608 -31.79 2.34 14.84
C CYS A 608 -31.23 2.10 13.42
N ILE A 609 -30.97 0.83 13.10
CA ILE A 609 -30.29 0.37 11.88
C ILE A 609 -30.97 0.89 10.62
N GLU A 610 -32.27 0.66 10.43
CA GLU A 610 -32.93 0.99 9.16
C GLU A 610 -33.03 2.51 8.95
N ALA A 611 -33.14 3.30 10.04
CA ALA A 611 -33.02 4.75 9.98
C ALA A 611 -31.58 5.20 9.64
N GLY A 612 -30.56 4.51 10.15
CA GLY A 612 -29.17 4.74 9.78
C GLY A 612 -28.84 4.40 8.32
N LEU A 613 -29.51 3.38 7.77
CA LEU A 613 -29.43 2.99 6.35
C LEU A 613 -30.17 3.97 5.43
N ASP A 614 -31.35 4.45 5.81
CA ASP A 614 -32.08 5.53 5.11
C ASP A 614 -31.25 6.81 5.07
N ALA A 615 -30.69 7.23 6.20
CA ALA A 615 -29.79 8.39 6.27
C ALA A 615 -28.61 8.24 5.30
N ALA A 616 -27.91 7.10 5.29
CA ALA A 616 -26.83 6.85 4.34
C ALA A 616 -27.29 6.93 2.87
N ALA A 617 -28.42 6.30 2.53
CA ALA A 617 -28.95 6.29 1.17
C ALA A 617 -29.36 7.69 0.69
N ARG A 618 -30.15 8.42 1.47
CA ARG A 618 -30.60 9.79 1.15
C ARG A 618 -29.43 10.77 1.08
N GLY A 619 -28.44 10.60 1.95
CA GLY A 619 -27.20 11.38 1.89
C GLY A 619 -26.41 11.12 0.61
N TYR A 620 -26.27 9.84 0.21
CA TYR A 620 -25.61 9.44 -1.03
C TYR A 620 -26.31 9.99 -2.28
N GLU A 621 -27.63 9.86 -2.35
CA GLU A 621 -28.44 10.43 -3.43
C GLU A 621 -28.32 11.96 -3.51
N ALA A 622 -28.39 12.65 -2.37
CA ALA A 622 -28.17 14.09 -2.32
C ALA A 622 -26.75 14.47 -2.79
N HIS A 623 -25.72 13.71 -2.39
CA HIS A 623 -24.33 13.94 -2.77
C HIS A 623 -24.13 13.87 -4.29
N LEU A 624 -24.78 12.91 -4.97
CA LEU A 624 -24.73 12.77 -6.43
C LEU A 624 -25.46 13.90 -7.19
N THR A 625 -26.21 14.77 -6.52
CA THR A 625 -26.92 15.91 -7.14
C THR A 625 -26.32 17.28 -6.80
N VAL A 626 -25.26 17.31 -5.99
CA VAL A 626 -24.56 18.56 -5.63
C VAL A 626 -23.55 18.92 -6.74
N GLU A 627 -23.81 20.02 -7.46
CA GLU A 627 -22.96 20.52 -8.55
C GLU A 627 -21.65 21.17 -8.06
N GLU A 628 -21.60 21.61 -6.80
CA GLU A 628 -20.42 22.23 -6.17
C GLU A 628 -19.72 21.23 -5.22
N PRO A 629 -18.54 20.66 -5.59
CA PRO A 629 -17.88 19.62 -4.80
C PRO A 629 -17.61 19.98 -3.33
N LEU A 630 -17.57 18.92 -2.52
CA LEU A 630 -17.30 18.94 -1.08
C LEU A 630 -15.94 18.29 -0.81
N ASP A 631 -15.37 18.54 0.37
CA ASP A 631 -14.06 17.98 0.76
C ASP A 631 -14.05 16.45 0.92
N TRP A 632 -15.23 15.84 1.08
CA TRP A 632 -15.44 14.40 1.03
C TRP A 632 -16.39 14.02 -0.10
N TYR A 633 -16.23 12.81 -0.63
CA TYR A 633 -16.92 12.30 -1.82
C TYR A 633 -18.05 11.32 -1.46
N PRO A 634 -18.95 10.95 -2.40
CA PRO A 634 -20.10 10.08 -2.13
C PRO A 634 -19.78 8.73 -1.47
N TRP A 635 -18.59 8.17 -1.67
CA TRP A 635 -18.20 6.88 -1.08
C TRP A 635 -18.19 6.89 0.47
N THR A 636 -18.10 8.05 1.12
CA THR A 636 -18.23 8.16 2.59
C THR A 636 -19.54 7.60 3.12
N HIS A 637 -20.65 7.86 2.43
CA HIS A 637 -21.96 7.31 2.78
C HIS A 637 -22.00 5.78 2.64
N LEU A 638 -21.23 5.22 1.70
CA LEU A 638 -21.10 3.77 1.51
C LEU A 638 -20.24 3.14 2.62
N PHE A 639 -19.18 3.82 3.10
CA PHE A 639 -18.45 3.41 4.30
C PHE A 639 -19.37 3.37 5.53
N PHE A 640 -20.11 4.45 5.81
CA PHE A 640 -21.05 4.48 6.93
C PHE A 640 -22.13 3.40 6.80
N ARG A 641 -22.67 3.18 5.60
CA ARG A 641 -23.58 2.07 5.31
C ARG A 641 -22.96 0.71 5.59
N CYS A 642 -21.69 0.46 5.25
CA CYS A 642 -21.00 -0.80 5.55
C CYS A 642 -20.88 -1.05 7.06
N GLN A 643 -20.60 -0.01 7.85
CA GLN A 643 -20.57 -0.09 9.31
C GLN A 643 -21.95 -0.44 9.89
N VAL A 644 -23.01 0.28 9.49
CA VAL A 644 -24.40 0.05 9.95
C VAL A 644 -24.91 -1.35 9.55
N LEU A 645 -24.67 -1.77 8.29
CA LEU A 645 -24.97 -3.12 7.83
C LEU A 645 -24.26 -4.18 8.70
N SER A 646 -23.01 -3.96 9.07
CA SER A 646 -22.24 -4.90 9.90
C SER A 646 -22.82 -5.06 11.30
N TRP A 647 -23.22 -3.96 11.95
CA TRP A 647 -23.84 -3.98 13.28
C TRP A 647 -25.20 -4.70 13.31
N SER A 648 -25.94 -4.69 12.19
CA SER A 648 -27.19 -5.46 12.05
C SER A 648 -26.99 -6.97 11.88
N GLY A 649 -25.79 -7.41 11.48
CA GLY A 649 -25.48 -8.79 11.09
C GLY A 649 -25.40 -9.02 9.58
N ARG A 650 -25.64 -8.02 8.73
CA ARG A 650 -25.55 -8.07 7.25
C ARG A 650 -24.09 -7.99 6.76
N LEU A 651 -23.16 -8.63 7.46
CA LEU A 651 -21.69 -8.55 7.25
C LEU A 651 -21.27 -8.94 5.83
N GLN A 652 -21.96 -9.88 5.18
CA GLN A 652 -21.63 -10.30 3.82
C GLN A 652 -22.12 -9.31 2.74
N GLU A 653 -23.20 -8.55 2.98
CA GLU A 653 -23.62 -7.43 2.12
C GLU A 653 -22.61 -6.28 2.24
N ALA A 654 -22.27 -5.91 3.48
CA ALA A 654 -21.26 -4.89 3.77
C ALA A 654 -19.89 -5.23 3.16
N ARG A 655 -19.45 -6.50 3.26
CA ARG A 655 -18.18 -6.95 2.66
C ARG A 655 -18.18 -6.85 1.13
N ILE A 656 -19.30 -7.14 0.45
CA ILE A 656 -19.37 -6.97 -1.01
C ILE A 656 -19.18 -5.50 -1.37
N MET A 657 -20.00 -4.61 -0.78
CA MET A 657 -19.94 -3.17 -1.02
C MET A 657 -18.55 -2.58 -0.74
N ALA A 658 -17.93 -2.94 0.39
CA ALA A 658 -16.59 -2.48 0.72
C ALA A 658 -15.50 -3.01 -0.25
N THR A 659 -15.67 -4.22 -0.80
CA THR A 659 -14.73 -4.77 -1.80
C THR A 659 -14.84 -3.99 -3.10
N GLU A 660 -16.06 -3.73 -3.58
CA GLU A 660 -16.31 -2.92 -4.77
C GLU A 660 -15.74 -1.50 -4.64
N GLN A 661 -15.90 -0.86 -3.47
CA GLN A 661 -15.35 0.49 -3.26
C GLN A 661 -13.84 0.51 -3.04
N TYR A 662 -13.24 -0.51 -2.40
CA TYR A 662 -11.79 -0.62 -2.23
C TYR A 662 -11.08 -0.89 -3.57
N GLU A 663 -11.60 -1.82 -4.39
CA GLU A 663 -11.09 -2.06 -5.74
C GLU A 663 -11.24 -0.81 -6.63
N LYS A 664 -12.36 -0.08 -6.51
CA LYS A 664 -12.56 1.21 -7.17
C LYS A 664 -11.55 2.27 -6.70
N ALA A 665 -11.31 2.38 -5.40
CA ALA A 665 -10.35 3.33 -4.84
C ALA A 665 -8.94 3.11 -5.40
N LEU A 666 -8.50 1.85 -5.52
CA LEU A 666 -7.23 1.50 -6.16
C LEU A 666 -7.21 1.87 -7.66
N ALA A 667 -8.30 1.62 -8.39
CA ALA A 667 -8.41 1.94 -9.82
C ALA A 667 -8.52 3.45 -10.12
N GLU A 668 -9.05 4.24 -9.18
CA GLU A 668 -9.13 5.70 -9.24
C GLU A 668 -7.96 6.40 -8.53
N HIS A 669 -6.98 5.64 -8.03
CA HIS A 669 -5.82 6.10 -7.25
C HIS A 669 -6.19 6.97 -6.02
N SER A 670 -7.36 6.73 -5.43
CA SER A 670 -7.88 7.49 -4.29
C SER A 670 -7.36 6.95 -2.96
N THR A 671 -6.18 7.44 -2.57
CA THR A 671 -5.49 7.14 -1.29
C THR A 671 -6.42 7.27 -0.07
N GLU A 672 -7.29 8.30 -0.07
CA GLU A 672 -8.25 8.51 1.02
C GLU A 672 -9.33 7.42 1.05
N ALA A 673 -10.01 7.14 -0.08
CA ALA A 673 -11.01 6.08 -0.12
C ALA A 673 -10.41 4.71 0.24
N GLN A 674 -9.18 4.42 -0.22
CA GLN A 674 -8.44 3.21 0.15
C GLN A 674 -8.27 3.11 1.67
N ALA A 675 -7.85 4.18 2.36
CA ALA A 675 -7.69 4.22 3.80
C ALA A 675 -9.00 3.96 4.57
N TRP A 676 -10.12 4.56 4.13
CA TRP A 676 -11.43 4.38 4.76
C TRP A 676 -11.98 2.96 4.58
N PHE A 677 -11.85 2.33 3.40
CA PHE A 677 -12.30 0.94 3.23
C PHE A 677 -11.35 -0.09 3.84
N ALA A 678 -10.04 0.19 3.92
CA ALA A 678 -9.10 -0.59 4.72
C ALA A 678 -9.43 -0.52 6.23
N TRP A 679 -9.85 0.65 6.76
CA TRP A 679 -10.37 0.77 8.13
C TRP A 679 -11.62 -0.10 8.33
N TYR A 680 -12.57 -0.10 7.39
CA TYR A 680 -13.73 -1.01 7.47
C TYR A 680 -13.32 -2.50 7.52
N TYR A 681 -12.32 -2.92 6.75
CA TYR A 681 -11.83 -4.31 6.85
C TYR A 681 -11.21 -4.63 8.20
N ALA A 682 -10.61 -3.66 8.90
CA ALA A 682 -10.15 -3.83 10.26
C ALA A 682 -11.32 -3.86 11.28
N SER A 683 -12.38 -3.07 11.08
CA SER A 683 -13.44 -2.87 12.09
C SER A 683 -14.21 -4.14 12.43
N VAL A 684 -14.45 -5.00 11.44
CA VAL A 684 -15.27 -6.23 11.55
C VAL A 684 -14.57 -7.43 12.21
N VAL A 685 -13.38 -7.25 12.80
CA VAL A 685 -12.57 -8.37 13.34
C VAL A 685 -13.22 -9.08 14.53
N ALA A 686 -14.02 -8.39 15.35
CA ALA A 686 -14.66 -8.97 16.53
C ALA A 686 -15.76 -10.00 16.21
N GLU A 687 -16.41 -9.86 15.04
CA GLU A 687 -17.43 -10.75 14.51
C GLU A 687 -16.86 -11.77 13.53
N ARG A 688 -16.01 -11.32 12.59
CA ARG A 688 -15.49 -12.16 11.50
C ARG A 688 -14.25 -12.95 11.85
N GLY A 689 -13.40 -12.46 12.74
CA GLY A 689 -12.17 -13.15 13.17
C GLY A 689 -11.09 -13.35 12.11
N THR A 690 -11.16 -12.75 10.92
CA THR A 690 -10.10 -12.81 9.91
C THR A 690 -8.88 -11.98 10.32
N VAL A 691 -8.17 -12.42 11.35
CA VAL A 691 -7.19 -11.63 12.13
C VAL A 691 -6.00 -11.13 11.31
N ALA A 692 -5.49 -11.91 10.36
CA ALA A 692 -4.34 -11.52 9.55
C ALA A 692 -4.75 -10.50 8.47
N THR A 693 -5.89 -10.71 7.82
CA THR A 693 -6.49 -9.77 6.86
C THR A 693 -6.88 -8.46 7.54
N CYS A 694 -7.53 -8.51 8.72
CA CYS A 694 -7.88 -7.33 9.50
C CYS A 694 -6.63 -6.57 10.00
N ALA A 695 -5.59 -7.27 10.47
CA ALA A 695 -4.33 -6.63 10.88
C ALA A 695 -3.54 -6.05 9.70
N ARG A 696 -3.61 -6.65 8.49
CA ARG A 696 -3.02 -6.09 7.28
C ARG A 696 -3.68 -4.75 6.92
N HIS A 697 -5.00 -4.74 6.77
CA HIS A 697 -5.74 -3.53 6.42
C HIS A 697 -5.74 -2.48 7.54
N GLY A 698 -5.61 -2.91 8.81
CA GLY A 698 -5.36 -2.00 9.93
C GLY A 698 -4.01 -1.27 9.83
N ARG A 699 -2.90 -1.98 9.55
CA ARG A 699 -1.59 -1.35 9.31
C ARG A 699 -1.62 -0.44 8.07
N GLU A 700 -2.26 -0.89 7.00
CA GLU A 700 -2.45 -0.11 5.77
C GLU A 700 -3.18 1.21 6.05
N ALA A 701 -4.36 1.18 6.66
CA ALA A 701 -5.15 2.38 6.95
C ALA A 701 -4.43 3.34 7.93
N VAL A 702 -3.77 2.82 8.97
CA VAL A 702 -2.96 3.64 9.90
C VAL A 702 -1.85 4.39 9.16
N ALA A 703 -1.16 3.74 8.22
CA ALA A 703 -0.11 4.37 7.44
C ALA A 703 -0.66 5.38 6.41
N LEU A 704 -1.71 5.02 5.66
CA LEU A 704 -2.35 5.94 4.71
C LEU A 704 -2.90 7.20 5.43
N PHE A 705 -3.52 7.06 6.61
CA PHE A 705 -3.94 8.22 7.40
C PHE A 705 -2.75 9.02 7.98
N ARG A 706 -1.59 8.40 8.21
CA ARG A 706 -0.35 9.12 8.56
C ARG A 706 0.15 9.97 7.38
N ASP A 707 0.21 9.37 6.20
CA ASP A 707 0.66 10.01 4.95
C ASP A 707 -0.28 11.17 4.54
N LEU A 708 -1.59 11.01 4.79
CA LEU A 708 -2.62 12.06 4.61
C LEU A 708 -2.65 13.13 5.73
N GLY A 709 -1.80 13.02 6.76
CA GLY A 709 -1.75 13.98 7.87
C GLY A 709 -2.99 13.98 8.78
N ARG A 710 -3.62 12.81 8.98
CA ARG A 710 -4.88 12.63 9.73
C ARG A 710 -4.72 11.77 11.00
N PRO A 711 -3.98 12.22 12.04
CA PRO A 711 -3.75 11.46 13.26
C PRO A 711 -5.04 11.05 13.99
N GLN A 712 -6.10 11.84 13.90
CA GLN A 712 -7.42 11.51 14.44
C GLN A 712 -8.02 10.25 13.78
N PHE A 713 -7.83 10.03 12.48
CA PHE A 713 -8.31 8.82 11.82
C PHE A 713 -7.42 7.61 12.13
N MET A 714 -6.11 7.80 12.32
CA MET A 714 -5.24 6.76 12.89
C MET A 714 -5.78 6.28 14.25
N ALA A 715 -6.18 7.22 15.13
CA ALA A 715 -6.74 6.90 16.45
C ALA A 715 -8.02 6.06 16.38
N PHE A 716 -8.86 6.22 15.35
CA PHE A 716 -10.05 5.38 15.15
C PHE A 716 -9.74 3.99 14.57
N VAL A 717 -8.59 3.79 13.90
CA VAL A 717 -8.17 2.48 13.36
C VAL A 717 -7.41 1.64 14.39
N LEU A 718 -6.51 2.27 15.17
CA LEU A 718 -5.60 1.58 16.10
C LEU A 718 -6.28 0.61 17.08
N PRO A 719 -7.48 0.87 17.66
CA PRO A 719 -8.21 -0.11 18.47
C PRO A 719 -8.49 -1.42 17.74
N TYR A 720 -8.89 -1.35 16.48
CA TYR A 720 -9.24 -2.50 15.67
C TYR A 720 -8.00 -3.28 15.23
N LEU A 721 -6.90 -2.59 14.91
CA LEU A 721 -5.60 -3.22 14.67
C LEU A 721 -5.09 -3.94 15.92
N ALA A 722 -5.13 -3.30 17.09
CA ALA A 722 -4.72 -3.91 18.36
C ALA A 722 -5.58 -5.14 18.70
N MET A 723 -6.89 -5.07 18.49
CA MET A 723 -7.80 -6.20 18.69
C MET A 723 -7.52 -7.34 17.69
N ALA A 724 -7.22 -7.04 16.43
CA ALA A 724 -6.83 -8.05 15.45
C ALA A 724 -5.51 -8.76 15.82
N LEU A 725 -4.50 -8.01 16.26
CA LEU A 725 -3.23 -8.53 16.74
C LEU A 725 -3.40 -9.40 18.00
N ALA A 726 -4.16 -8.92 18.99
CA ALA A 726 -4.48 -9.66 20.21
C ALA A 726 -5.20 -10.97 19.92
N LEU A 727 -6.22 -10.95 19.05
CA LEU A 727 -6.95 -12.15 18.62
C LEU A 727 -6.08 -13.08 17.74
N GLY A 728 -5.09 -12.57 17.02
CA GLY A 728 -4.06 -13.38 16.36
C GLY A 728 -3.04 -14.01 17.33
N GLY A 729 -2.99 -13.55 18.59
CA GLY A 729 -1.99 -13.95 19.57
C GLY A 729 -0.68 -13.16 19.53
N HIS A 730 -0.64 -12.05 18.80
CA HIS A 730 0.46 -11.08 18.77
C HIS A 730 0.29 -10.07 19.90
N THR A 731 0.40 -10.54 21.15
CA THR A 731 0.12 -9.75 22.37
C THR A 731 0.95 -8.48 22.48
N ASP A 732 2.22 -8.58 22.09
CA ASP A 732 3.20 -7.53 22.33
C ASP A 732 3.03 -6.41 21.28
N GLU A 733 2.84 -6.77 20.01
CA GLU A 733 2.44 -5.83 18.95
C GLU A 733 1.09 -5.16 19.25
N ALA A 734 0.13 -5.88 19.86
CA ALA A 734 -1.15 -5.29 20.28
C ALA A 734 -0.97 -4.27 21.42
N ALA A 735 -0.11 -4.56 22.39
CA ALA A 735 0.23 -3.64 23.47
C ALA A 735 1.03 -2.42 22.98
N ASP A 736 1.93 -2.60 22.02
CA ASP A 736 2.65 -1.51 21.35
C ASP A 736 1.68 -0.64 20.51
N THR A 737 0.75 -1.25 19.77
CA THR A 737 -0.30 -0.54 19.00
C THR A 737 -1.18 0.34 19.91
N LEU A 738 -1.52 -0.16 21.10
CA LEU A 738 -2.25 0.62 22.10
C LEU A 738 -1.41 1.72 22.74
N ARG A 739 -0.08 1.54 22.85
CA ARG A 739 0.82 2.61 23.30
C ARG A 739 0.93 3.71 22.26
N THR A 740 1.03 3.37 20.97
CA THR A 740 0.95 4.35 19.87
C THR A 740 -0.34 5.16 19.93
N LEU A 741 -1.47 4.53 20.29
CA LEU A 741 -2.75 5.24 20.50
C LEU A 741 -2.71 6.18 21.73
N ASP A 742 -2.04 5.79 22.82
CA ASP A 742 -1.82 6.63 24.01
C ASP A 742 -0.81 7.77 23.78
N GLU A 743 0.04 7.66 22.76
CA GLU A 743 1.05 8.66 22.36
C GLU A 743 0.54 9.66 21.30
N LEU A 744 -0.65 9.46 20.73
CA LEU A 744 -1.32 10.43 19.86
C LEU A 744 -1.94 11.57 20.69
N ASP A 745 -1.72 12.82 20.26
CA ASP A 745 -2.31 14.03 20.86
C ASP A 745 -3.79 14.19 20.43
N THR A 746 -4.62 13.22 20.82
CA THR A 746 -6.05 13.15 20.50
C THR A 746 -6.93 13.16 21.75
N SER A 747 -6.45 13.66 22.89
CA SER A 747 -7.17 13.61 24.18
C SER A 747 -8.46 14.45 24.25
N ASP A 748 -8.66 15.36 23.29
CA ASP A 748 -9.92 16.11 23.13
C ASP A 748 -10.97 15.36 22.30
N TYR A 749 -10.61 14.26 21.64
CA TYR A 749 -11.54 13.40 20.90
C TYR A 749 -12.09 12.29 21.81
N PHE A 750 -13.41 12.14 21.80
CA PHE A 750 -14.09 11.08 22.51
C PHE A 750 -14.23 9.83 21.64
N MET A 751 -13.41 8.82 21.94
CA MET A 751 -13.23 7.62 21.11
C MET A 751 -14.23 6.48 21.39
N GLY A 752 -15.21 6.70 22.27
CA GLY A 752 -16.24 5.71 22.61
C GLY A 752 -15.71 4.43 23.29
N VAL A 753 -16.45 3.33 23.12
CA VAL A 753 -16.13 2.04 23.78
C VAL A 753 -15.03 1.24 23.08
N ASP A 754 -14.71 1.56 21.83
CA ASP A 754 -13.92 0.69 20.95
C ASP A 754 -12.45 0.55 21.43
N PRO A 755 -11.75 1.61 21.90
CA PRO A 755 -10.44 1.46 22.55
C PRO A 755 -10.49 0.65 23.85
N ILE A 756 -11.58 0.74 24.61
CA ILE A 756 -11.74 0.02 25.89
C ILE A 756 -11.89 -1.48 25.60
N GLN A 757 -12.69 -1.85 24.58
CA GLN A 757 -12.79 -3.22 24.10
C GLN A 757 -11.45 -3.75 23.54
N ALA A 758 -10.69 -2.94 22.81
CA ALA A 758 -9.36 -3.32 22.31
C ALA A 758 -8.36 -3.60 23.44
N ARG A 759 -8.32 -2.73 24.47
CA ARG A 759 -7.53 -2.97 25.70
C ARG A 759 -8.00 -4.23 26.43
N ALA A 760 -9.31 -4.47 26.49
CA ALA A 760 -9.86 -5.67 27.12
C ALA A 760 -9.43 -6.95 26.42
N TRP A 761 -9.57 -7.04 25.09
CA TRP A 761 -9.15 -8.22 24.32
C TRP A 761 -7.63 -8.40 24.32
N THR A 762 -6.85 -7.32 24.37
CA THR A 762 -5.39 -7.40 24.57
C THR A 762 -5.05 -7.99 25.94
N ALA A 763 -5.70 -7.55 27.01
CA ALA A 763 -5.53 -8.12 28.36
C ALA A 763 -5.95 -9.60 28.42
N VAL A 764 -7.06 -9.97 27.76
CA VAL A 764 -7.51 -11.37 27.63
C VAL A 764 -6.48 -12.22 26.89
N ALA A 765 -5.91 -11.71 25.80
CA ALA A 765 -4.88 -12.40 25.02
C ALA A 765 -3.58 -12.59 25.81
N SER A 766 -3.18 -11.62 26.64
CA SER A 766 -2.04 -11.73 27.56
C SER A 766 -2.34 -12.53 28.83
N GLY A 767 -3.55 -13.10 28.98
CA GLY A 767 -3.95 -13.96 30.11
C GLY A 767 -4.60 -13.24 31.30
N ASP A 768 -4.62 -11.91 31.33
CA ASP A 768 -5.22 -11.07 32.38
C ASP A 768 -6.76 -10.97 32.19
N LEU A 769 -7.43 -12.11 32.41
CA LEU A 769 -8.89 -12.23 32.42
C LEU A 769 -9.57 -11.29 33.45
N PRO A 770 -9.02 -11.02 34.66
CA PRO A 770 -9.60 -10.06 35.60
C PRO A 770 -9.67 -8.63 35.04
N LYS A 771 -8.59 -8.11 34.46
CA LYS A 771 -8.56 -6.79 33.80
C LYS A 771 -9.42 -6.78 32.54
N GLY A 772 -9.37 -7.85 31.74
CA GLY A 772 -10.24 -8.03 30.58
C GLY A 772 -11.73 -7.96 30.92
N ARG A 773 -12.16 -8.59 32.03
CA ARG A 773 -13.51 -8.43 32.58
C ARG A 773 -13.80 -6.97 32.93
N HIS A 774 -12.95 -6.34 33.73
CA HIS A 774 -13.18 -4.98 34.24
C HIS A 774 -13.35 -3.97 33.11
N LEU A 775 -12.49 -4.03 32.09
CA LEU A 775 -12.55 -3.16 30.91
C LEU A 775 -13.81 -3.40 30.06
N LEU A 776 -14.36 -4.62 30.00
CA LEU A 776 -15.65 -4.86 29.33
C LEU A 776 -16.85 -4.38 30.16
N GLU A 777 -16.75 -4.38 31.49
CA GLU A 777 -17.77 -3.76 32.36
C GLU A 777 -17.76 -2.23 32.23
N GLU A 778 -16.56 -1.63 32.13
CA GLU A 778 -16.35 -0.22 31.83
C GLU A 778 -16.90 0.16 30.44
N ALA A 779 -16.50 -0.58 29.39
CA ALA A 779 -16.99 -0.39 28.02
C ALA A 779 -18.52 -0.49 27.93
N ALA A 780 -19.13 -1.46 28.64
CA ALA A 780 -20.58 -1.57 28.71
C ALA A 780 -21.22 -0.36 29.43
N SER A 781 -20.59 0.17 30.48
CA SER A 781 -21.06 1.36 31.20
C SER A 781 -21.01 2.62 30.33
N VAL A 782 -19.85 2.90 29.74
CA VAL A 782 -19.64 4.02 28.81
C VAL A 782 -20.63 3.97 27.64
N GLY A 783 -20.90 2.78 27.09
CA GLY A 783 -21.87 2.61 26.01
C GLY A 783 -23.32 2.94 26.38
N GLU A 784 -23.75 2.80 27.63
CA GLU A 784 -25.08 3.30 28.05
C GLU A 784 -25.07 4.83 28.21
N GLU A 785 -23.98 5.39 28.76
CA GLU A 785 -23.84 6.83 29.02
C GLU A 785 -23.88 7.67 27.74
N ILE A 786 -23.24 7.21 26.66
CA ILE A 786 -23.13 7.94 25.39
C ILE A 786 -24.19 7.57 24.34
N GLY A 787 -25.10 6.65 24.65
CA GLY A 787 -26.09 6.12 23.71
C GLY A 787 -25.56 5.12 22.68
N ASP A 788 -24.41 4.49 22.92
CA ASP A 788 -23.82 3.47 22.05
C ASP A 788 -24.27 2.06 22.47
N PHE A 789 -25.52 1.74 22.17
CA PHE A 789 -26.14 0.48 22.58
C PHE A 789 -25.57 -0.72 21.81
N VAL A 790 -25.14 -0.53 20.55
CA VAL A 790 -24.42 -1.55 19.77
C VAL A 790 -23.08 -1.90 20.42
N GLY A 791 -22.26 -0.90 20.74
CA GLY A 791 -20.97 -1.08 21.41
C GLY A 791 -21.12 -1.71 22.80
N ARG A 792 -22.10 -1.24 23.58
CA ARG A 792 -22.51 -1.86 24.85
C ARG A 792 -22.92 -3.32 24.70
N ALA A 793 -23.70 -3.68 23.68
CA ALA A 793 -24.10 -5.05 23.44
C ALA A 793 -22.92 -5.96 23.03
N ALA A 794 -21.95 -5.43 22.28
CA ALA A 794 -20.69 -6.13 21.99
C ALA A 794 -19.89 -6.38 23.27
N ALA A 795 -19.74 -5.38 24.15
CA ALA A 795 -19.04 -5.53 25.43
C ALA A 795 -19.73 -6.52 26.39
N LEU A 796 -21.07 -6.46 26.49
CA LEU A 796 -21.89 -7.43 27.24
C LEU A 796 -21.76 -8.86 26.67
N HIS A 797 -21.70 -9.02 25.35
CA HIS A 797 -21.43 -10.32 24.73
C HIS A 797 -19.99 -10.79 24.99
N GLY A 798 -19.01 -9.88 24.99
CA GLY A 798 -17.63 -10.13 25.44
C GLY A 798 -17.57 -10.72 26.84
N LEU A 799 -18.27 -10.12 27.81
CA LEU A 799 -18.39 -10.66 29.17
C LEU A 799 -18.98 -12.07 29.19
N ALA A 800 -19.98 -12.35 28.34
CA ALA A 800 -20.52 -13.71 28.21
C ALA A 800 -19.49 -14.71 27.64
N ARG A 801 -18.71 -14.31 26.63
CA ARG A 801 -17.60 -15.09 26.05
C ARG A 801 -16.50 -15.38 27.08
N LEU A 802 -16.23 -14.44 28.01
CA LEU A 802 -15.38 -14.65 29.19
C LEU A 802 -16.07 -15.46 30.31
N GLY A 803 -17.26 -16.00 30.09
CA GLY A 803 -17.96 -16.88 31.02
C GLY A 803 -18.77 -16.17 32.11
N HIS A 804 -19.20 -14.93 31.89
CA HIS A 804 -20.13 -14.18 32.76
C HIS A 804 -21.57 -14.14 32.23
N ALA A 805 -21.94 -15.07 31.33
CA ALA A 805 -23.23 -15.08 30.62
C ALA A 805 -24.47 -14.88 31.53
N ARG A 806 -24.46 -15.41 32.75
CA ARG A 806 -25.57 -15.25 33.72
C ARG A 806 -25.68 -13.84 34.30
N GLU A 807 -24.57 -13.12 34.44
CA GLU A 807 -24.54 -11.76 34.99
C GLU A 807 -25.07 -10.75 33.95
N VAL A 808 -24.76 -10.95 32.68
CA VAL A 808 -25.14 -10.04 31.57
C VAL A 808 -26.46 -10.35 30.87
N GLN A 809 -27.04 -11.56 31.06
CA GLN A 809 -28.24 -12.01 30.34
C GLN A 809 -29.41 -11.01 30.39
N THR A 810 -29.66 -10.38 31.55
CA THR A 810 -30.77 -9.43 31.72
C THR A 810 -30.46 -8.06 31.11
N ALA A 811 -29.19 -7.66 31.01
CA ALA A 811 -28.80 -6.42 30.34
C ALA A 811 -28.90 -6.59 28.83
N LEU A 812 -28.25 -7.62 28.27
CA LEU A 812 -28.27 -7.92 26.84
C LEU A 812 -29.70 -8.21 26.31
N ALA A 813 -30.61 -8.69 27.17
CA ALA A 813 -32.02 -8.81 26.83
C ALA A 813 -32.68 -7.45 26.53
N ARG A 814 -32.37 -6.40 27.30
CA ARG A 814 -32.91 -5.04 27.06
C ARG A 814 -32.35 -4.44 25.79
N GLU A 815 -31.07 -4.65 25.50
CA GLU A 815 -30.48 -4.14 24.26
C GLU A 815 -31.09 -4.84 23.04
N ALA A 816 -31.48 -6.11 23.15
CA ALA A 816 -32.25 -6.82 22.12
C ALA A 816 -33.72 -6.39 22.00
N ASP A 817 -34.25 -5.63 22.96
CA ASP A 817 -35.56 -4.97 22.86
C ASP A 817 -35.44 -3.54 22.27
N ARG A 818 -34.21 -3.05 22.00
CA ARG A 818 -33.89 -1.68 21.55
C ARG A 818 -33.20 -1.61 20.19
N ILE A 819 -32.32 -2.57 19.89
CA ILE A 819 -31.46 -2.62 18.71
C ILE A 819 -32.15 -3.44 17.61
N GLU A 820 -32.19 -2.89 16.40
CA GLU A 820 -32.69 -3.56 15.20
C GLU A 820 -31.63 -4.54 14.62
N GLY A 821 -32.09 -5.60 13.94
CA GLY A 821 -31.23 -6.56 13.24
C GLY A 821 -30.97 -7.88 13.97
N ASP A 822 -30.54 -8.91 13.23
CA ASP A 822 -30.46 -10.27 13.74
C ASP A 822 -29.23 -10.52 14.65
N LEU A 823 -28.15 -9.74 14.52
CA LEU A 823 -26.91 -9.96 15.27
C LEU A 823 -27.12 -9.85 16.79
N ILE A 824 -27.92 -8.88 17.24
CA ILE A 824 -28.24 -8.72 18.67
C ILE A 824 -29.07 -9.90 19.20
N HIS A 825 -30.02 -10.41 18.40
CA HIS A 825 -30.82 -11.58 18.75
C HIS A 825 -29.96 -12.86 18.81
N ALA A 826 -29.02 -13.05 17.88
CA ALA A 826 -28.06 -14.16 17.91
C ALA A 826 -27.11 -14.07 19.11
N ARG A 827 -26.59 -12.87 19.44
CA ARG A 827 -25.83 -12.62 20.68
C ARG A 827 -26.64 -13.01 21.92
N LEU A 828 -27.89 -12.59 22.03
CA LEU A 828 -28.76 -12.95 23.15
C LEU A 828 -29.10 -14.45 23.19
N ALA A 829 -29.29 -15.09 22.04
CA ALA A 829 -29.49 -16.54 21.94
C ALA A 829 -28.27 -17.30 22.46
N HIS A 830 -27.05 -16.89 22.07
CA HIS A 830 -25.79 -17.44 22.59
C HIS A 830 -25.74 -17.34 24.13
N VAL A 831 -26.01 -16.16 24.69
CA VAL A 831 -26.01 -15.95 26.14
C VAL A 831 -27.09 -16.78 26.86
N ARG A 832 -28.28 -16.94 26.26
CA ARG A 832 -29.36 -17.80 26.80
C ARG A 832 -28.95 -19.28 26.80
N ALA A 833 -28.37 -19.77 25.71
CA ALA A 833 -27.89 -21.14 25.58
C ALA A 833 -26.75 -21.45 26.57
N LEU A 834 -25.78 -20.53 26.73
CA LEU A 834 -24.69 -20.63 27.72
C LEU A 834 -25.19 -20.69 29.17
N VAL A 835 -26.23 -19.91 29.53
CA VAL A 835 -26.80 -19.91 30.88
C VAL A 835 -27.55 -21.21 31.21
N ARG A 836 -28.11 -21.86 30.19
CA ARG A 836 -28.80 -23.17 30.28
C ARG A 836 -27.83 -24.35 30.22
N GLY A 837 -26.75 -24.22 29.45
CA GLY A 837 -25.86 -25.32 29.06
C GLY A 837 -26.44 -26.23 27.98
N ASP A 838 -27.39 -25.74 27.16
CA ASP A 838 -28.04 -26.56 26.12
C ASP A 838 -27.17 -26.65 24.86
N ALA A 839 -26.67 -27.86 24.60
CA ALA A 839 -25.78 -28.14 23.49
C ALA A 839 -26.48 -28.06 22.11
N ASN A 840 -27.80 -28.23 22.03
CA ASN A 840 -28.56 -28.04 20.79
C ASN A 840 -28.73 -26.55 20.49
N GLU A 841 -29.11 -25.75 21.50
CA GLU A 841 -29.25 -24.30 21.32
C GLU A 841 -27.91 -23.67 20.92
N LEU A 842 -26.79 -24.10 21.53
CA LEU A 842 -25.44 -23.65 21.13
C LEU A 842 -25.10 -24.03 19.67
N SER A 843 -25.43 -25.26 19.24
CA SER A 843 -25.23 -25.66 17.82
C SER A 843 -26.10 -24.85 16.85
N VAL A 844 -27.35 -24.51 17.21
CA VAL A 844 -28.22 -23.66 16.37
C VAL A 844 -27.67 -22.23 16.30
N VAL A 845 -27.17 -21.69 17.41
CA VAL A 845 -26.53 -20.36 17.47
C VAL A 845 -25.27 -20.31 16.60
N ALA A 846 -24.46 -21.38 16.57
CA ALA A 846 -23.31 -21.46 15.67
C ALA A 846 -23.73 -21.31 14.19
N SER A 847 -24.75 -22.05 13.75
CA SER A 847 -25.30 -21.91 12.39
C SER A 847 -25.93 -20.54 12.12
N GLN A 848 -26.47 -19.86 13.13
CA GLN A 848 -27.00 -18.49 12.98
C GLN A 848 -25.88 -17.48 12.72
N PHE A 849 -24.78 -17.53 13.48
CA PHE A 849 -23.62 -16.68 13.24
C PHE A 849 -22.92 -17.02 11.91
N GLU A 850 -22.84 -18.30 11.54
CA GLU A 850 -22.29 -18.74 10.25
C GLU A 850 -23.09 -18.19 9.06
N ALA A 851 -24.43 -18.21 9.13
CA ALA A 851 -25.30 -17.61 8.11
C ALA A 851 -25.10 -16.09 7.97
N MET A 852 -24.74 -15.39 9.05
CA MET A 852 -24.36 -13.97 9.03
C MET A 852 -22.92 -13.73 8.55
N SER A 853 -22.11 -14.78 8.34
CA SER A 853 -20.64 -14.70 8.19
C SER A 853 -19.90 -14.08 9.38
N ALA A 854 -20.47 -14.20 10.59
CA ALA A 854 -19.82 -13.87 11.86
C ALA A 854 -18.97 -15.05 12.34
N ASN A 855 -17.99 -15.44 11.52
CA ASN A 855 -17.26 -16.72 11.63
C ASN A 855 -16.63 -16.95 13.02
N LEU A 856 -16.13 -15.91 13.68
CA LEU A 856 -15.53 -16.04 15.01
C LEU A 856 -16.57 -16.41 16.07
N LEU A 857 -17.72 -15.73 16.04
CA LEU A 857 -18.82 -16.00 16.97
C LEU A 857 -19.46 -17.37 16.71
N ALA A 858 -19.46 -17.81 15.45
CA ALA A 858 -19.86 -19.16 15.05
C ALA A 858 -18.88 -20.22 15.60
N ALA A 859 -17.57 -20.01 15.43
CA ALA A 859 -16.53 -20.93 15.91
C ALA A 859 -16.58 -21.10 17.44
N GLU A 860 -16.75 -19.99 18.17
CA GLU A 860 -16.89 -20.03 19.63
C GLU A 860 -18.17 -20.74 20.08
N ALA A 861 -19.32 -20.46 19.45
CA ALA A 861 -20.58 -21.14 19.77
C ALA A 861 -20.52 -22.65 19.46
N ALA A 862 -19.81 -23.04 18.39
CA ALA A 862 -19.56 -24.45 18.07
C ALA A 862 -18.63 -25.12 19.10
N ALA A 863 -17.57 -24.44 19.54
CA ALA A 863 -16.69 -24.92 20.61
C ALA A 863 -17.42 -25.04 21.96
N ASP A 864 -18.31 -24.10 22.27
CA ASP A 864 -19.18 -24.17 23.47
C ASP A 864 -20.22 -25.29 23.37
N ALA A 865 -20.79 -25.54 22.18
CA ALA A 865 -21.62 -26.71 21.92
C ALA A 865 -20.83 -28.01 22.11
N ALA A 866 -19.58 -28.08 21.65
CA ALA A 866 -18.71 -29.24 21.84
C ALA A 866 -18.45 -29.53 23.33
N VAL A 867 -18.15 -28.49 24.13
CA VAL A 867 -18.01 -28.58 25.60
C VAL A 867 -19.31 -29.04 26.26
N ALA A 868 -20.46 -28.54 25.81
CA ALA A 868 -21.77 -28.94 26.33
C ALA A 868 -22.12 -30.41 25.98
N TRP A 869 -21.90 -30.85 24.74
CA TRP A 869 -22.07 -32.25 24.34
C TRP A 869 -21.12 -33.20 25.08
N ARG A 870 -19.86 -32.81 25.28
CA ARG A 870 -18.85 -33.59 26.02
C ARG A 870 -19.26 -33.74 27.49
N ARG A 871 -19.82 -32.70 28.12
CA ARG A 871 -20.41 -32.76 29.48
C ARG A 871 -21.73 -33.53 29.56
N ALA A 872 -22.52 -33.57 28.48
CA ALA A 872 -23.74 -34.37 28.39
C ALA A 872 -23.49 -35.88 28.19
N GLY A 873 -22.25 -36.29 27.93
CA GLY A 873 -21.88 -37.69 27.68
C GLY A 873 -22.10 -38.14 26.23
N GLU A 874 -22.15 -37.20 25.27
CA GLU A 874 -22.43 -37.45 23.85
C GLU A 874 -21.18 -37.20 22.97
N PRO A 875 -20.14 -38.06 23.04
CA PRO A 875 -18.83 -37.79 22.44
C PRO A 875 -18.87 -37.66 20.92
N ARG A 876 -19.81 -38.33 20.24
CA ARG A 876 -19.99 -38.20 18.78
C ARG A 876 -20.48 -36.81 18.38
N ARG A 877 -21.37 -36.21 19.16
CA ARG A 877 -21.86 -34.84 18.94
C ARG A 877 -20.81 -33.81 19.36
N ALA A 878 -20.03 -34.11 20.40
CA ALA A 878 -18.88 -33.29 20.80
C ALA A 878 -17.85 -33.20 19.66
N LYS A 879 -17.34 -34.33 19.13
CA LYS A 879 -16.35 -34.34 18.04
C LYS A 879 -16.87 -33.69 16.76
N ALA A 880 -18.18 -33.81 16.46
CA ALA A 880 -18.79 -33.14 15.31
C ALA A 880 -18.84 -31.60 15.47
N ALA A 881 -19.20 -31.10 16.66
CA ALA A 881 -19.18 -29.66 16.96
C ALA A 881 -17.75 -29.09 17.05
N GLU A 882 -16.80 -29.91 17.52
CA GLU A 882 -15.36 -29.62 17.57
C GLU A 882 -14.75 -29.52 16.15
N GLN A 883 -15.13 -30.41 15.23
CA GLN A 883 -14.79 -30.32 13.81
C GLN A 883 -15.41 -29.10 13.13
N HIS A 884 -16.68 -28.77 13.44
CA HIS A 884 -17.34 -27.56 12.94
C HIS A 884 -16.64 -26.28 13.43
N ALA A 885 -16.25 -26.24 14.71
CA ALA A 885 -15.45 -25.15 15.25
C ALA A 885 -14.09 -25.02 14.54
N ARG A 886 -13.36 -26.12 14.32
CA ARG A 886 -12.04 -26.11 13.65
C ARG A 886 -12.14 -25.55 12.21
N LEU A 887 -13.13 -25.99 11.43
CA LEU A 887 -13.39 -25.46 10.09
C LEU A 887 -13.72 -23.95 10.08
N LEU A 888 -14.41 -23.45 11.12
CA LEU A 888 -14.69 -22.02 11.26
C LEU A 888 -13.46 -21.22 11.73
N VAL A 889 -12.55 -21.82 12.53
CA VAL A 889 -11.26 -21.21 12.92
C VAL A 889 -10.30 -21.10 11.73
N ASP A 890 -10.31 -22.07 10.80
CA ASP A 890 -9.56 -21.96 9.55
C ASP A 890 -10.01 -20.74 8.72
N LEU A 891 -11.33 -20.46 8.69
CA LEU A 891 -11.91 -19.25 8.11
C LEU A 891 -11.69 -17.97 8.95
N CYS A 892 -11.11 -18.10 10.14
CA CYS A 892 -10.67 -17.02 11.03
C CYS A 892 -9.12 -16.92 11.07
N GLU A 893 -8.42 -17.46 10.07
CA GLU A 893 -6.97 -17.27 9.90
C GLU A 893 -6.12 -17.64 11.15
N GLY A 894 -6.61 -18.57 11.99
CA GLY A 894 -5.94 -18.99 13.22
C GLY A 894 -6.26 -18.18 14.48
N ALA A 895 -7.35 -17.40 14.50
CA ALA A 895 -7.80 -16.60 15.64
C ALA A 895 -7.89 -17.39 16.97
N ARG A 896 -7.54 -16.72 18.07
CA ARG A 896 -7.35 -17.30 19.41
C ARG A 896 -8.21 -16.58 20.44
N THR A 897 -9.10 -17.29 21.11
CA THR A 897 -9.91 -16.75 22.22
C THR A 897 -10.06 -17.77 23.36
N PRO A 898 -10.48 -17.37 24.58
CA PRO A 898 -10.75 -18.30 25.68
C PRO A 898 -11.85 -19.34 25.41
N ALA A 899 -12.67 -19.14 24.38
CA ALA A 899 -13.66 -20.12 23.93
C ALA A 899 -13.08 -21.17 22.98
N LEU A 900 -12.09 -20.79 22.18
CA LEU A 900 -11.36 -21.66 21.23
C LEU A 900 -10.19 -22.44 21.87
N GLN A 901 -9.95 -22.29 23.17
CA GLN A 901 -9.04 -23.19 23.91
C GLN A 901 -9.62 -24.62 23.99
N SER A 902 -8.76 -25.63 24.12
CA SER A 902 -9.14 -27.05 24.04
C SER A 902 -10.43 -27.41 24.79
N VAL A 903 -11.34 -28.04 24.05
CA VAL A 903 -12.66 -28.51 24.50
C VAL A 903 -12.51 -29.47 25.68
N GLU A 904 -11.45 -30.28 25.74
CA GLU A 904 -11.25 -31.25 26.82
C GLU A 904 -10.94 -30.55 28.16
N ALA A 905 -9.98 -29.62 28.17
CA ALA A 905 -9.69 -28.79 29.36
C ALA A 905 -10.88 -27.90 29.76
N ARG A 906 -11.68 -27.42 28.79
CA ARG A 906 -12.90 -26.65 29.05
C ARG A 906 -14.04 -27.52 29.60
N ALA A 907 -14.13 -28.80 29.22
CA ALA A 907 -15.14 -29.74 29.71
C ALA A 907 -14.84 -30.26 31.12
N ILE A 908 -13.60 -30.69 31.39
CA ILE A 908 -13.17 -31.32 32.65
C ILE A 908 -13.17 -30.31 33.80
N LEU A 909 -12.51 -29.16 33.62
CA LEU A 909 -12.34 -28.14 34.66
C LEU A 909 -13.52 -27.16 34.70
N SER A 910 -14.05 -26.88 35.89
CA SER A 910 -14.89 -25.69 36.07
C SER A 910 -14.03 -24.43 35.91
N ARG A 911 -14.64 -23.32 35.51
CA ARG A 911 -13.94 -22.04 35.29
C ARG A 911 -13.03 -21.67 36.47
N ALA A 912 -13.57 -21.70 37.69
CA ALA A 912 -12.83 -21.35 38.89
C ALA A 912 -11.58 -22.21 39.16
N GLU A 913 -11.54 -23.45 38.66
CA GLU A 913 -10.37 -24.34 38.73
C GLU A 913 -9.42 -24.09 37.56
N ARG A 914 -9.95 -23.85 36.35
CA ARG A 914 -9.17 -23.58 35.13
C ARG A 914 -8.42 -22.25 35.17
N ASP A 915 -9.07 -21.18 35.60
CA ASP A 915 -8.46 -19.84 35.69
C ASP A 915 -7.23 -19.89 36.63
N ALA A 916 -7.32 -20.66 37.72
CA ALA A 916 -6.18 -20.90 38.62
C ALA A 916 -5.14 -21.86 38.02
N ALA A 917 -5.57 -22.90 37.28
CA ALA A 917 -4.67 -23.87 36.65
C ALA A 917 -3.80 -23.25 35.54
N ILE A 918 -4.38 -22.37 34.71
CA ILE A 918 -3.66 -21.66 33.64
C ILE A 918 -2.57 -20.77 34.24
N LEU A 919 -2.89 -19.93 35.23
CA LEU A 919 -1.91 -19.06 35.90
C LEU A 919 -0.82 -19.87 36.64
N ALA A 920 -1.19 -21.01 37.24
CA ALA A 920 -0.22 -21.90 37.88
C ALA A 920 0.68 -22.66 36.90
N ALA A 921 0.21 -22.94 35.68
CA ALA A 921 1.01 -23.48 34.58
C ALA A 921 1.92 -22.41 33.95
N ALA A 922 1.46 -21.17 33.86
CA ALA A 922 2.28 -19.98 33.55
C ALA A 922 3.27 -19.60 34.68
N GLY A 923 3.34 -20.38 35.76
CA GLY A 923 4.34 -20.27 36.82
C GLY A 923 3.93 -19.44 38.05
N HIS A 924 2.84 -18.67 38.00
CA HIS A 924 2.45 -17.73 39.06
C HIS A 924 2.27 -18.46 40.41
N SER A 925 2.85 -17.98 41.51
CA SER A 925 2.72 -18.65 42.82
C SER A 925 1.29 -18.60 43.35
N ASN A 926 0.96 -19.43 44.35
CA ASN A 926 -0.36 -19.38 45.00
C ASN A 926 -0.70 -17.99 45.60
N LYS A 927 0.31 -17.12 45.81
CA LYS A 927 0.13 -15.74 46.28
C LYS A 927 -0.13 -14.76 45.13
N GLU A 928 0.58 -14.89 44.01
CA GLU A 928 0.29 -14.08 42.81
C GLU A 928 -1.11 -14.40 42.28
N ILE A 929 -1.45 -15.68 42.07
CA ILE A 929 -2.78 -16.12 41.65
C ILE A 929 -3.88 -15.64 42.63
N ALA A 930 -3.58 -15.55 43.93
CA ALA A 930 -4.52 -15.06 44.92
C ALA A 930 -4.76 -13.54 44.81
N ASN A 931 -3.70 -12.75 44.58
CA ASN A 931 -3.84 -11.32 44.32
C ASN A 931 -4.61 -11.08 43.01
N GLU A 932 -4.19 -11.77 41.94
CA GLU A 932 -4.66 -11.63 40.56
C GLU A 932 -6.13 -12.03 40.39
N LEU A 933 -6.55 -13.17 40.96
CA LEU A 933 -7.95 -13.59 40.95
C LEU A 933 -8.82 -12.92 42.04
N CYS A 934 -8.25 -12.02 42.86
CA CYS A 934 -8.89 -11.39 44.02
C CYS A 934 -9.47 -12.41 45.04
N LEU A 935 -8.65 -13.36 45.49
CA LEU A 935 -9.01 -14.49 46.37
C LEU A 935 -8.08 -14.62 47.58
N SER A 936 -8.48 -15.46 48.55
CA SER A 936 -7.52 -15.95 49.55
C SER A 936 -6.61 -17.03 48.94
N VAL A 937 -5.35 -17.10 49.39
CA VAL A 937 -4.39 -18.16 49.02
C VAL A 937 -4.97 -19.56 49.24
N ARG A 938 -5.70 -19.75 50.35
CA ARG A 938 -6.40 -21.01 50.68
C ARG A 938 -7.53 -21.35 49.70
N THR A 939 -8.15 -20.34 49.08
CA THR A 939 -9.14 -20.52 48.01
C THR A 939 -8.48 -20.96 46.71
N VAL A 940 -7.29 -20.42 46.40
CA VAL A 940 -6.47 -20.85 45.25
C VAL A 940 -5.98 -22.28 45.43
N GLU A 941 -5.44 -22.62 46.60
CA GLU A 941 -5.05 -23.98 46.97
C GLU A 941 -6.20 -24.97 46.80
N GLY A 942 -7.39 -24.63 47.30
CA GLY A 942 -8.60 -25.43 47.12
C GLY A 942 -9.10 -25.51 45.67
N ARG A 943 -8.77 -24.55 44.79
CA ARG A 943 -9.06 -24.61 43.35
C ARG A 943 -8.06 -25.52 42.64
N LEU A 944 -6.76 -25.32 42.85
CA LEU A 944 -5.68 -26.14 42.30
C LEU A 944 -5.80 -27.60 42.72
N GLN A 945 -6.09 -27.89 43.99
CA GLN A 945 -6.27 -29.26 44.48
C GLN A 945 -7.42 -29.99 43.75
N ARG A 946 -8.48 -29.28 43.35
CA ARG A 946 -9.56 -29.86 42.54
C ARG A 946 -9.19 -29.96 41.06
N ALA A 947 -8.40 -29.03 40.52
CA ALA A 947 -7.87 -29.14 39.17
C ALA A 947 -6.98 -30.39 39.04
N TYR A 948 -6.05 -30.59 39.98
CA TYR A 948 -5.22 -31.79 40.12
C TYR A 948 -6.04 -33.08 40.11
N THR A 949 -7.03 -33.20 41.02
CA THR A 949 -7.90 -34.38 41.11
C THR A 949 -8.72 -34.64 39.82
N ARG A 950 -9.10 -33.60 39.07
CA ARG A 950 -9.88 -33.75 37.83
C ARG A 950 -9.04 -34.07 36.60
N LEU A 951 -7.82 -33.53 36.52
CA LEU A 951 -6.86 -33.83 35.44
C LEU A 951 -6.08 -35.13 35.68
N GLY A 952 -6.11 -35.67 36.91
CA GLY A 952 -5.35 -36.87 37.29
C GLY A 952 -3.86 -36.60 37.57
N VAL A 953 -3.49 -35.34 37.80
CA VAL A 953 -2.10 -34.88 37.96
C VAL A 953 -1.76 -34.57 39.42
N SER A 954 -0.47 -34.67 39.76
CA SER A 954 0.04 -34.60 41.15
C SER A 954 0.63 -33.24 41.50
N ASN A 955 1.11 -32.48 40.51
CA ASN A 955 1.86 -31.24 40.71
C ASN A 955 1.70 -30.25 39.54
N ARG A 956 2.33 -29.07 39.64
CA ARG A 956 2.23 -27.99 38.65
C ARG A 956 2.88 -28.30 37.30
N ALA A 957 3.99 -29.04 37.27
CA ALA A 957 4.64 -29.42 36.02
C ALA A 957 3.78 -30.44 35.26
N GLU A 958 3.33 -31.50 35.94
CA GLU A 958 2.37 -32.46 35.39
C GLU A 958 1.07 -31.78 34.93
N MET A 959 0.62 -30.71 35.61
CA MET A 959 -0.55 -29.93 35.18
C MET A 959 -0.28 -29.08 33.94
N ALA A 960 0.91 -28.50 33.79
CA ALA A 960 1.30 -27.79 32.57
C ALA A 960 1.43 -28.78 31.40
N GLU A 961 2.15 -29.90 31.59
CA GLU A 961 2.26 -31.00 30.64
C GLU A 961 0.90 -31.58 30.25
N ALA A 962 -0.04 -31.73 31.19
CA ALA A 962 -1.40 -32.18 30.88
C ALA A 962 -2.19 -31.15 30.06
N LEU A 963 -2.06 -29.85 30.36
CA LEU A 963 -2.73 -28.79 29.57
C LEU A 963 -2.11 -28.64 28.16
N GLU A 964 -0.81 -28.90 27.99
CA GLU A 964 -0.17 -28.95 26.67
C GLU A 964 -0.44 -30.27 25.92
N ALA A 965 -0.46 -31.41 26.59
CA ALA A 965 -0.83 -32.69 25.97
C ALA A 965 -2.30 -32.69 25.52
N ILE A 966 -3.19 -32.03 26.28
CA ILE A 966 -4.58 -31.78 25.88
C ILE A 966 -4.66 -30.88 24.64
N ARG A 967 -3.78 -29.88 24.49
CA ARG A 967 -3.66 -29.10 23.23
C ARG A 967 -3.14 -29.95 22.07
N ALA A 968 -2.04 -30.68 22.28
CA ALA A 968 -1.37 -31.44 21.22
C ALA A 968 -2.21 -32.63 20.71
N ALA A 969 -3.07 -33.22 21.57
CA ALA A 969 -4.01 -34.24 21.15
C ALA A 969 -5.06 -33.70 20.13
N ASP A 970 -5.52 -32.46 20.32
CA ASP A 970 -6.46 -31.79 19.40
C ASP A 970 -5.81 -31.37 18.07
N GLU A 971 -4.47 -31.31 17.99
CA GLU A 971 -3.71 -30.98 16.77
C GLU A 971 -3.36 -32.20 15.90
N VAL A 972 -3.24 -33.40 16.50
CA VAL A 972 -2.78 -34.64 15.84
C VAL A 972 -3.93 -35.55 15.36
N GLU A 973 -5.17 -35.34 15.83
CA GLU A 973 -6.42 -35.85 15.22
C GLU A 973 -7.05 -34.89 14.19
#